data_AF-A0A328TWI4-F1
#
_entry.id   AF-A0A328TWI4-F1
#
_cell.length_a   1.000
_cell.length_b   1.000
_cell.length_c   1.000
_cell.angle_alpha   90.00
_cell.angle_beta   90.00
_cell.angle_gamma   90.00
#
_symmetry.space_group_name_H-M   'P 1'
#
loop_
_entity.id
_entity.type
_entity.pdbx_description
1 polymer ?
#
loop_
_entity_poly.entity_id
_entity_poly.type
_entity_poly.pdbx_seq_one_letter_code
_entity_poly.pdbx_strand_id
1 'polypeptide(L)'
;MEITERSRPWTSQAGRTLLGGLLTVYLISLLLGLFILRAETMLVSHFKTMFPFPFTVNLLGAVLLAVILACASAWRLRPVIDELEYGSGAQPGQNRDSRSTNEALIRLYRMPYELLVGILLLGILVCASFHLAELVRSWGNPANGDDPSDWLQLTGIMAGEQSLTMTVALILFTSVRRLFRPYILRLQPLSGSFDGRASVSQPLVITYTCTFLVTILSLFQLAIVTARPHEAMEPFKFGLIALFYFLIGLSLFSYVTMQFRQELRGLIRDIRGLVGGSDPRHSGAASVVHDEAGELAVAYSELQNRINREYDSLERELKMAYNVQQKLLPPGNLTIGSYRITARCQSYREVGGDFFDVVSLGPSRFAVMIGDVSGKGLPAALIMSAQLLVFRSEIRRNGSPSEVLSRMNRQLCEAMGEEGCVSIGVGVIDLTTNQVQYASAGHLSPYIVAKDGRFVSVDCSSLPIGIDPEAVYEEKSLQLEDGDRFLLYTDGLIEAVDRSGRMYSFNGLETEIATWAEAGDMSELVDDWLARVDLACGAGQDDRTVVVLELAGEYRSALATLDIPQGEYGGAELSYGNPFMTREWSLRSKLGEERIVALKLGDWIQERWPESDIKEDVQSAVCEAMINAIEHGNKLQSNKCVTVIAQIGGMLSVCRIYDEGGGYYPKLSRDETEMRRKLESEDPRGWGLVMIDSLADYWTTGRDERGFYTELYFMRKSPSDRGKGAS
;
A
#
# COMPACT_ATOMS: atom_id res chain seq x y z
N MET A 1 35.50 -55.88 26.91
CA MET A 1 34.38 -56.53 27.61
C MET A 1 33.59 -55.40 28.25
N GLU A 2 32.33 -55.12 27.93
CA GLU A 2 31.28 -55.97 27.36
C GLU A 2 30.53 -55.29 26.21
N ILE A 3 30.21 -56.12 25.24
CA ILE A 3 29.23 -55.93 24.18
C ILE A 3 27.90 -56.38 24.77
N THR A 4 26.86 -55.54 24.75
CA THR A 4 25.39 -55.82 24.81
C THR A 4 24.72 -54.53 25.31
N GLU A 5 23.75 -53.86 24.69
CA GLU A 5 22.65 -54.27 23.82
C GLU A 5 22.34 -53.14 22.82
N ARG A 6 22.62 -53.36 21.53
CA ARG A 6 21.97 -52.63 20.42
C ARG A 6 20.97 -53.58 19.79
N SER A 7 19.81 -53.72 20.42
CA SER A 7 18.65 -54.42 19.84
C SER A 7 17.37 -53.95 20.52
N ARG A 8 16.99 -52.68 20.28
CA ARG A 8 15.61 -52.26 20.54
C ARG A 8 14.74 -52.58 19.31
N PRO A 9 13.62 -53.30 19.49
CA PRO A 9 12.78 -53.78 18.40
C PRO A 9 11.87 -52.66 17.84
N TRP A 10 12.00 -52.40 16.54
CA TRP A 10 10.97 -51.94 15.59
C TRP A 10 9.58 -51.57 16.13
N THR A 11 9.37 -50.49 16.90
CA THR A 11 8.01 -50.25 17.43
C THR A 11 7.60 -48.79 17.68
N SER A 12 7.97 -47.83 16.82
CA SER A 12 7.11 -46.62 16.69
C SER A 12 5.85 -46.92 15.86
N GLN A 13 4.76 -46.21 16.13
CA GLN A 13 3.51 -46.32 15.37
C GLN A 13 3.70 -45.83 13.93
N ALA A 14 4.54 -44.80 13.72
CA ALA A 14 4.83 -44.23 12.40
C ALA A 14 5.63 -45.19 11.50
N GLY A 15 6.68 -45.84 12.01
CA GLY A 15 7.44 -46.83 11.24
C GLY A 15 6.61 -48.08 10.89
N ARG A 16 5.80 -48.57 11.85
CA ARG A 16 4.89 -49.71 11.63
C ARG A 16 3.80 -49.41 10.61
N THR A 17 3.22 -48.21 10.63
CA THR A 17 2.21 -47.78 9.65
C THR A 17 2.80 -47.61 8.25
N LEU A 18 3.99 -47.04 8.12
CA LEU A 18 4.69 -46.90 6.84
C LEU A 18 4.99 -48.27 6.20
N LEU A 19 5.61 -49.17 6.97
CA LEU A 19 5.99 -50.50 6.49
C LEU A 19 4.77 -51.40 6.22
N GLY A 20 3.75 -51.33 7.08
CA GLY A 20 2.48 -52.03 6.84
C GLY A 20 1.76 -51.52 5.59
N GLY A 21 1.81 -50.20 5.35
CA GLY A 21 1.31 -49.59 4.12
C GLY A 21 2.05 -50.12 2.88
N LEU A 22 3.39 -50.19 2.92
CA LEU A 22 4.19 -50.72 1.81
C LEU A 22 3.88 -52.18 1.51
N LEU A 23 3.82 -53.04 2.53
CA LEU A 23 3.46 -54.45 2.36
C LEU A 23 2.08 -54.60 1.71
N THR A 24 1.12 -53.79 2.14
CA THR A 24 -0.24 -53.79 1.58
C THR A 24 -0.22 -53.39 0.10
N VAL A 25 0.52 -52.33 -0.25
CA VAL A 25 0.69 -51.88 -1.64
C VAL A 25 1.33 -52.98 -2.51
N TYR A 26 2.36 -53.66 -2.01
CA TYR A 26 3.02 -54.75 -2.73
C TYR A 26 2.10 -55.95 -2.96
N LEU A 27 1.39 -56.38 -1.92
CA LEU A 27 0.46 -57.50 -2.01
C LEU A 27 -0.64 -57.21 -3.03
N ILE A 28 -1.30 -56.06 -2.93
CA ILE A 28 -2.40 -55.68 -3.84
C ILE A 28 -1.91 -55.60 -5.28
N SER A 29 -0.77 -54.94 -5.52
CA SER A 29 -0.27 -54.73 -6.88
C SER A 29 0.17 -56.03 -7.55
N LEU A 30 0.85 -56.93 -6.82
CA LEU A 30 1.30 -58.21 -7.35
C LEU A 30 0.14 -59.20 -7.56
N LEU A 31 -0.85 -59.22 -6.65
CA LEU A 31 -2.06 -60.03 -6.82
C LEU A 31 -2.91 -59.55 -7.99
N LEU A 32 -3.03 -58.23 -8.17
CA LEU A 32 -3.71 -57.64 -9.32
C LEU A 32 -2.99 -57.99 -10.63
N GLY A 33 -1.66 -57.92 -10.66
CA GLY A 33 -0.86 -58.36 -11.81
C GLY A 33 -1.10 -59.84 -12.16
N LEU A 34 -1.14 -60.72 -11.15
CA LEU A 34 -1.49 -62.13 -11.33
C LEU A 34 -2.91 -62.35 -11.88
N PHE A 35 -3.86 -61.55 -11.43
CA PHE A 35 -5.23 -61.61 -11.93
C PHE A 35 -5.29 -61.19 -13.40
N ILE A 36 -4.62 -60.10 -13.78
CA ILE A 36 -4.52 -59.63 -15.18
C ILE A 36 -3.90 -60.72 -16.06
N LEU A 37 -2.77 -61.29 -15.63
CA LEU A 37 -2.11 -62.40 -16.30
C LEU A 37 -3.04 -63.60 -16.50
N ARG A 38 -3.86 -63.94 -15.49
CA ARG A 38 -4.79 -65.06 -15.57
C ARG A 38 -5.96 -64.77 -16.52
N ALA A 39 -6.49 -63.55 -16.51
CA ALA A 39 -7.53 -63.13 -17.43
C ALA A 39 -7.02 -63.17 -18.88
N GLU A 40 -5.81 -62.66 -19.13
CA GLU A 40 -5.19 -62.65 -20.45
C GLU A 40 -4.93 -64.07 -20.99
N THR A 41 -4.40 -64.97 -20.17
CA THR A 41 -4.20 -66.38 -20.56
C THR A 41 -5.50 -67.11 -20.86
N MET A 42 -6.62 -66.76 -20.19
CA MET A 42 -7.95 -67.30 -20.51
C MET A 42 -8.53 -66.73 -21.81
N LEU A 43 -8.23 -65.48 -22.12
CA LEU A 43 -8.77 -64.77 -23.28
C LEU A 43 -8.09 -65.15 -24.59
N VAL A 44 -6.77 -65.37 -24.56
CA VAL A 44 -6.00 -65.52 -25.79
C VAL A 44 -5.98 -66.97 -26.33
N SER A 45 -6.20 -68.00 -25.48
CA SER A 45 -6.19 -69.46 -25.78
C SER A 45 -5.05 -70.04 -26.62
N HIS A 46 -4.20 -69.21 -27.25
CA HIS A 46 -3.17 -69.56 -28.23
C HIS A 46 -1.75 -69.40 -27.68
N PHE A 47 -1.59 -68.76 -26.52
CA PHE A 47 -0.35 -68.79 -25.77
C PHE A 47 -0.42 -69.95 -24.77
N LYS A 48 0.45 -70.97 -24.94
CA LYS A 48 0.75 -71.89 -23.82
C LYS A 48 1.18 -71.01 -22.65
N THR A 49 0.57 -71.24 -21.49
CA THR A 49 0.67 -70.46 -20.25
C THR A 49 1.93 -69.58 -20.15
N MET A 50 1.73 -68.25 -20.16
CA MET A 50 2.79 -67.22 -20.00
C MET A 50 3.63 -67.42 -18.70
N PHE A 51 3.17 -68.28 -17.78
CA PHE A 51 4.01 -68.95 -16.79
C PHE A 51 3.60 -70.43 -16.69
N PRO A 52 4.50 -71.41 -16.87
CA PRO A 52 4.15 -72.84 -16.95
C PRO A 52 3.81 -73.49 -15.61
N PHE A 53 3.63 -72.70 -14.54
CA PHE A 53 3.40 -73.19 -13.19
C PHE A 53 1.91 -73.18 -12.82
N PRO A 54 1.46 -74.10 -11.93
CA PRO A 54 0.12 -74.05 -11.36
C PRO A 54 -0.16 -72.70 -10.69
N PHE A 55 -1.42 -72.24 -10.76
CA PHE A 55 -1.84 -70.96 -10.18
C PHE A 55 -1.47 -70.82 -8.70
N THR A 56 -1.52 -71.91 -7.92
CA THR A 56 -1.13 -71.94 -6.50
C THR A 56 0.35 -71.62 -6.29
N VAL A 57 1.23 -72.06 -7.19
CA VAL A 57 2.67 -71.79 -7.15
C VAL A 57 2.94 -70.33 -7.51
N ASN A 58 2.26 -69.81 -8.54
CA ASN A 58 2.37 -68.40 -8.92
C ASN A 58 1.87 -67.45 -7.81
N LEU A 59 0.76 -67.80 -7.17
CA LEU A 59 0.21 -67.07 -6.03
C LEU A 59 1.19 -67.04 -4.84
N LEU A 60 1.76 -68.20 -4.49
CA LEU A 60 2.76 -68.30 -3.44
C LEU A 60 4.02 -67.48 -3.78
N GLY A 61 4.46 -67.53 -5.04
CA GLY A 61 5.59 -66.75 -5.56
C GLY A 61 5.37 -65.24 -5.45
N ALA A 62 4.17 -64.75 -5.79
CA ALA A 62 3.84 -63.33 -5.65
C ALA A 62 3.79 -62.87 -4.19
N VAL A 63 3.24 -63.70 -3.29
CA VAL A 63 3.25 -63.40 -1.85
C VAL A 63 4.69 -63.38 -1.31
N LEU A 64 5.52 -64.35 -1.71
CA LEU A 64 6.93 -64.38 -1.32
C LEU A 64 7.69 -63.15 -1.84
N LEU A 65 7.47 -62.75 -3.09
CA LEU A 65 8.07 -61.57 -3.68
C LEU A 65 7.62 -60.28 -2.94
N ALA A 66 6.35 -60.17 -2.56
CA ALA A 66 5.84 -59.06 -1.76
C ALA A 66 6.56 -58.95 -0.41
N VAL A 67 6.80 -60.09 0.26
CA VAL A 67 7.54 -60.15 1.53
C VAL A 67 9.01 -59.78 1.34
N ILE A 68 9.66 -60.26 0.28
CA ILE A 68 11.05 -59.90 -0.05
C ILE A 68 11.17 -58.39 -0.29
N LEU A 69 10.27 -57.81 -1.08
CA LEU A 69 10.23 -56.37 -1.34
C LEU A 69 9.98 -55.58 -0.05
N ALA A 70 9.10 -56.06 0.84
CA ALA A 70 8.84 -55.43 2.13
C ALA A 70 10.08 -55.46 3.04
N CYS A 71 10.79 -56.59 3.13
CA CYS A 71 12.04 -56.71 3.87
C CYS A 71 13.14 -55.80 3.31
N ALA A 72 13.30 -55.76 1.99
CA ALA A 72 14.26 -54.86 1.33
C ALA A 72 13.91 -53.38 1.58
N SER A 73 12.62 -53.03 1.52
CA SER A 73 12.13 -51.68 1.81
C SER A 73 12.36 -51.30 3.27
N ALA A 74 12.13 -52.23 4.20
CA ALA A 74 12.38 -52.05 5.62
C ALA A 74 13.86 -51.77 5.92
N TRP A 75 14.76 -52.46 5.23
CA TRP A 75 16.19 -52.20 5.34
C TRP A 75 16.58 -50.83 4.74
N ARG A 76 16.03 -50.50 3.56
CA ARG A 76 16.32 -49.24 2.84
C ARG A 76 15.81 -47.99 3.57
N LEU A 77 14.66 -48.09 4.24
CA LEU A 77 13.99 -46.97 4.92
C LEU A 77 14.37 -46.82 6.39
N ARG A 78 15.36 -47.57 6.90
CA ARG A 78 15.84 -47.40 8.29
C ARG A 78 16.15 -45.94 8.65
N PRO A 79 16.90 -45.16 7.85
CA PRO A 79 17.18 -43.76 8.19
C PRO A 79 15.91 -42.90 8.28
N VAL A 80 14.88 -43.22 7.50
CA VAL A 80 13.60 -42.52 7.50
C VAL A 80 12.81 -42.83 8.77
N ILE A 81 12.81 -44.10 9.19
CA ILE A 81 12.15 -44.55 10.42
C ILE A 81 12.84 -43.90 11.62
N ASP A 82 14.17 -43.92 11.67
CA ASP A 82 14.96 -43.32 12.74
C ASP A 82 14.66 -41.80 12.88
N GLU A 83 14.55 -41.08 11.76
CA GLU A 83 14.23 -39.65 11.73
C GLU A 83 12.78 -39.36 12.14
N LEU A 84 11.82 -40.17 11.68
CA LEU A 84 10.41 -40.06 12.09
C LEU A 84 10.23 -40.34 13.59
N GLU A 85 11.07 -41.22 14.15
CA GLU A 85 11.10 -41.53 15.58
C GLU A 85 11.66 -40.36 16.39
N TYR A 86 12.79 -39.80 15.96
CA TYR A 86 13.38 -38.61 16.58
C TYR A 86 12.39 -37.43 16.62
N GLY A 87 11.68 -37.18 15.52
CA GLY A 87 10.68 -36.11 15.43
C GLY A 87 9.44 -36.30 16.34
N SER A 88 9.13 -37.53 16.75
CA SER A 88 7.98 -37.83 17.62
C SER A 88 8.25 -37.64 19.13
N GLY A 89 9.52 -37.54 19.53
CA GLY A 89 9.95 -37.38 20.92
C GLY A 89 10.70 -36.09 21.25
N ALA A 90 10.94 -35.21 20.26
CA ALA A 90 11.72 -33.98 20.45
C ALA A 90 10.90 -32.86 21.11
N GLN A 91 11.45 -32.23 22.16
CA GLN A 91 10.92 -30.99 22.73
C GLN A 91 11.10 -29.83 21.74
N PRO A 92 10.16 -28.87 21.67
CA PRO A 92 10.27 -27.72 20.76
C PRO A 92 11.52 -26.89 21.10
N GLY A 93 12.49 -26.84 20.19
CA GLY A 93 13.73 -26.06 20.33
C GLY A 93 15.05 -26.80 20.09
N GLN A 94 15.06 -28.13 19.94
CA GLN A 94 16.28 -28.86 19.54
C GLN A 94 16.53 -28.72 18.02
N ASN A 95 17.73 -28.25 17.66
CA ASN A 95 18.19 -28.14 16.27
C ASN A 95 18.21 -29.53 15.63
N ARG A 96 17.32 -29.77 14.65
CA ARG A 96 17.34 -31.01 13.84
C ARG A 96 18.64 -31.07 13.04
N ASP A 97 19.33 -32.21 13.08
CA ASP A 97 20.50 -32.42 12.22
C ASP A 97 20.06 -32.42 10.76
N SER A 98 20.38 -31.32 10.05
CA SER A 98 19.92 -31.13 8.68
C SER A 98 20.43 -32.21 7.73
N ARG A 99 21.52 -32.91 8.06
CA ARG A 99 22.06 -33.99 7.24
C ARG A 99 21.23 -35.28 7.34
N SER A 100 20.77 -35.67 8.53
CA SER A 100 19.98 -36.90 8.70
C SER A 100 18.59 -36.75 8.08
N THR A 101 17.94 -35.60 8.27
CA THR A 101 16.65 -35.30 7.65
C THR A 101 16.76 -35.24 6.12
N ASN A 102 17.82 -34.61 5.58
CA ASN A 102 18.07 -34.60 4.13
C ASN A 102 18.30 -36.01 3.58
N GLU A 103 19.06 -36.86 4.27
CA GLU A 103 19.24 -38.25 3.86
C GLU A 103 17.90 -39.00 3.84
N ALA A 104 17.07 -38.85 4.87
CA ALA A 104 15.73 -39.45 4.92
C ALA A 104 14.84 -38.98 3.76
N LEU A 105 14.84 -37.68 3.46
CA LEU A 105 14.10 -37.11 2.33
C LEU A 105 14.58 -37.68 0.99
N ILE A 106 15.90 -37.72 0.76
CA ILE A 106 16.48 -38.31 -0.48
C ILE A 106 16.03 -39.76 -0.65
N ARG A 107 15.99 -40.55 0.43
CA ARG A 107 15.54 -41.95 0.39
C ARG A 107 14.07 -42.06 0.01
N LEU A 108 13.21 -41.22 0.59
CA LEU A 108 11.78 -41.18 0.27
C LEU A 108 11.53 -40.77 -1.19
N TYR A 109 12.25 -39.76 -1.69
CA TYR A 109 12.09 -39.32 -3.09
C TYR A 109 12.62 -40.35 -4.09
N ARG A 110 13.74 -41.03 -3.81
CA ARG A 110 14.41 -41.91 -4.77
C ARG A 110 13.83 -43.33 -4.84
N MET A 111 13.31 -43.85 -3.73
CA MET A 111 12.89 -45.25 -3.63
C MET A 111 11.79 -45.66 -4.63
N PRO A 112 10.74 -44.85 -4.93
CA PRO A 112 9.78 -45.18 -5.97
C PRO A 112 10.44 -45.42 -7.34
N TYR A 113 11.43 -44.60 -7.70
CA TYR A 113 12.17 -44.73 -8.96
C TYR A 113 13.08 -45.97 -8.98
N GLU A 114 13.75 -46.25 -7.86
CA GLU A 114 14.55 -47.48 -7.70
C GLU A 114 13.67 -48.73 -7.86
N LEU A 115 12.46 -48.70 -7.32
CA LEU A 115 11.51 -49.80 -7.43
C LEU A 115 10.95 -49.94 -8.85
N LEU A 116 10.62 -48.83 -9.52
CA LEU A 116 10.21 -48.84 -10.93
C LEU A 116 11.30 -49.49 -11.81
N VAL A 117 12.53 -48.97 -11.76
CA VAL A 117 13.65 -49.49 -12.56
C VAL A 117 13.98 -50.93 -12.18
N GLY A 118 13.97 -51.26 -10.88
CA GLY A 118 14.25 -52.60 -10.37
C GLY A 118 13.27 -53.64 -10.90
N ILE A 119 11.97 -53.33 -10.92
CA ILE A 119 10.95 -54.26 -11.42
C ILE A 119 11.03 -54.41 -12.94
N LEU A 120 11.31 -53.33 -13.68
CA LEU A 120 11.51 -53.40 -15.12
C LEU A 120 12.71 -54.27 -15.49
N LEU A 121 13.86 -54.07 -14.83
CA LEU A 121 15.05 -54.89 -15.05
C LEU A 121 14.81 -56.35 -14.64
N LEU A 122 14.12 -56.59 -13.53
CA LEU A 122 13.75 -57.92 -13.09
C LEU A 122 12.85 -58.62 -14.11
N GLY A 123 11.85 -57.93 -14.65
CA GLY A 123 10.96 -58.50 -15.67
C GLY A 123 11.68 -58.79 -16.99
N ILE A 124 12.60 -57.92 -17.42
CA ILE A 124 13.46 -58.21 -18.58
C ILE A 124 14.32 -59.45 -18.33
N LEU A 125 14.95 -59.54 -17.15
CA LEU A 125 15.82 -60.67 -16.80
C LEU A 125 15.06 -61.99 -16.69
N VAL A 126 13.89 -61.99 -16.03
CA VAL A 126 13.04 -63.18 -15.89
C VAL A 126 12.54 -63.64 -17.25
N CYS A 127 12.02 -62.72 -18.07
CA CYS A 127 11.60 -62.99 -19.44
C CYS A 127 12.76 -63.58 -20.28
N ALA A 128 13.92 -62.93 -20.31
CA ALA A 128 15.07 -63.38 -21.09
C ALA A 128 15.60 -64.74 -20.64
N SER A 129 15.70 -64.98 -19.31
CA SER A 129 16.19 -66.25 -18.77
C SER A 129 15.24 -67.42 -19.05
N PHE A 130 13.93 -67.17 -18.98
CA PHE A 130 12.91 -68.18 -19.26
C PHE A 130 12.95 -68.62 -20.72
N HIS A 131 12.86 -67.67 -21.65
CA HIS A 131 12.85 -67.96 -23.09
C HIS A 131 14.19 -68.49 -23.60
N LEU A 132 15.32 -68.07 -22.99
CA LEU A 132 16.64 -68.66 -23.28
C LEU A 132 16.70 -70.13 -22.84
N ALA A 133 16.16 -70.48 -21.67
CA ALA A 133 16.11 -71.85 -21.20
C ALA A 133 15.21 -72.74 -22.08
N GLU A 134 14.11 -72.18 -22.61
CA GLU A 134 13.25 -72.84 -23.58
C GLU A 134 13.97 -73.09 -24.91
N LEU A 135 14.67 -72.07 -25.45
CA LEU A 135 15.46 -72.18 -26.67
C LEU A 135 16.59 -73.21 -26.55
N VAL A 136 17.28 -73.26 -25.40
CA VAL A 136 18.36 -74.25 -25.16
C VAL A 136 17.78 -75.67 -25.07
N ARG A 137 16.58 -75.84 -24.51
CA ARG A 137 15.90 -77.14 -24.45
C ARG A 137 15.45 -77.63 -25.83
N SER A 138 14.95 -76.74 -26.69
CA SER A 138 14.56 -77.12 -28.06
C SER A 138 15.77 -77.47 -28.93
N TRP A 139 16.90 -76.78 -28.74
CA TRP A 139 18.15 -77.10 -29.47
C TRP A 139 18.72 -78.49 -29.16
N GLY A 140 18.43 -79.06 -27.99
CA GLY A 140 18.91 -80.38 -27.57
C GLY A 140 18.13 -81.57 -28.13
N ASN A 141 17.01 -81.37 -28.84
CA ASN A 141 16.16 -82.46 -29.33
C ASN A 141 15.48 -82.12 -30.67
N PRO A 142 16.15 -82.32 -31.82
CA PRO A 142 15.71 -81.84 -33.14
C PRO A 142 14.58 -82.65 -33.80
N ALA A 143 13.90 -83.54 -33.07
CA ALA A 143 12.85 -84.40 -33.61
C ALA A 143 11.48 -83.71 -33.79
N ASN A 144 11.33 -82.48 -33.29
CA ASN A 144 10.16 -81.65 -33.53
C ASN A 144 10.55 -80.56 -34.53
N GLY A 145 10.01 -80.62 -35.75
CA GLY A 145 10.29 -79.62 -36.78
C GLY A 145 9.71 -78.25 -36.38
N ASP A 146 10.58 -77.35 -35.94
CA ASP A 146 10.21 -75.96 -35.66
C ASP A 146 10.34 -75.11 -36.94
N ASP A 147 9.22 -74.51 -37.34
CA ASP A 147 9.06 -73.66 -38.51
C ASP A 147 9.63 -72.25 -38.18
N PRO A 148 10.39 -71.58 -39.08
CA PRO A 148 10.88 -70.20 -38.88
C PRO A 148 9.84 -69.14 -38.49
N SER A 149 8.54 -69.46 -38.50
CA SER A 149 7.43 -68.65 -37.97
C SER A 149 7.39 -68.49 -36.43
N ASP A 150 8.22 -69.20 -35.66
CA ASP A 150 8.18 -69.15 -34.18
C ASP A 150 8.80 -67.89 -33.55
N TRP A 151 9.75 -67.24 -34.22
CA TRP A 151 10.40 -66.03 -33.69
C TRP A 151 9.44 -64.84 -33.57
N LEU A 152 8.50 -64.70 -34.50
CA LEU A 152 7.47 -63.66 -34.42
C LEU A 152 6.51 -63.91 -33.26
N GLN A 153 6.24 -65.17 -32.91
CA GLN A 153 5.40 -65.51 -31.77
C GLN A 153 6.11 -65.25 -30.43
N LEU A 154 7.38 -65.63 -30.36
CA LEU A 154 8.22 -65.38 -29.20
C LEU A 154 8.30 -63.87 -28.89
N THR A 155 8.46 -63.03 -29.92
CA THR A 155 8.50 -61.57 -29.75
C THR A 155 7.16 -61.00 -29.27
N GLY A 156 6.02 -61.56 -29.70
CA GLY A 156 4.70 -61.20 -29.19
C GLY A 156 4.49 -61.58 -27.71
N ILE A 157 4.93 -62.77 -27.30
CA ILE A 157 4.88 -63.21 -25.89
C ILE A 157 5.72 -62.31 -25.01
N MET A 158 6.98 -62.04 -25.43
CA MET A 158 7.88 -61.14 -24.72
C MET A 158 7.29 -59.74 -24.60
N ALA A 159 6.67 -59.20 -25.66
CA ALA A 159 6.02 -57.90 -25.61
C ALA A 159 4.88 -57.84 -24.57
N GLY A 160 4.07 -58.90 -24.47
CA GLY A 160 3.02 -59.02 -23.46
C GLY A 160 3.55 -59.12 -22.03
N GLU A 161 4.57 -59.97 -21.81
CA GLU A 161 5.24 -60.10 -20.50
C GLU A 161 5.86 -58.77 -20.04
N GLN A 162 6.48 -58.02 -20.96
CA GLN A 162 7.04 -56.69 -20.67
C GLN A 162 5.94 -55.64 -20.43
N SER A 163 4.83 -55.69 -21.16
CA SER A 163 3.67 -54.81 -20.93
C SER A 163 3.09 -55.01 -19.53
N LEU A 164 2.91 -56.26 -19.11
CA LEU A 164 2.42 -56.60 -17.77
C LEU A 164 3.40 -56.16 -16.68
N THR A 165 4.69 -56.43 -16.87
CA THR A 165 5.76 -56.00 -15.94
C THR A 165 5.76 -54.48 -15.79
N MET A 166 5.69 -53.74 -16.91
CA MET A 166 5.64 -52.27 -16.91
C MET A 166 4.38 -51.74 -16.22
N THR A 167 3.23 -52.41 -16.40
CA THR A 167 1.97 -52.06 -15.72
C THR A 167 2.10 -52.24 -14.20
N VAL A 168 2.65 -53.36 -13.73
CA VAL A 168 2.88 -53.62 -12.30
C VAL A 168 3.89 -52.62 -11.72
N ALA A 169 4.98 -52.34 -12.44
CA ALA A 169 6.00 -51.38 -12.03
C ALA A 169 5.41 -49.96 -11.90
N LEU A 170 4.53 -49.56 -12.83
CA LEU A 170 3.86 -48.27 -12.83
C LEU A 170 2.88 -48.14 -11.65
N ILE A 171 2.04 -49.14 -11.40
CA ILE A 171 1.10 -49.15 -10.26
C ILE A 171 1.85 -49.04 -8.94
N LEU A 172 2.99 -49.75 -8.81
CA LEU A 172 3.82 -49.70 -7.63
C LEU A 172 4.50 -48.33 -7.46
N PHE A 173 5.06 -47.79 -8.54
CA PHE A 173 5.64 -46.44 -8.55
C PHE A 173 4.66 -45.38 -8.05
N THR A 174 3.45 -45.34 -8.60
CA THR A 174 2.43 -44.36 -8.22
C THR A 174 1.90 -44.58 -6.81
N SER A 175 1.66 -45.84 -6.42
CA SER A 175 1.11 -46.18 -5.11
C SER A 175 2.09 -45.91 -3.98
N VAL A 176 3.37 -46.25 -4.16
CA VAL A 176 4.43 -45.97 -3.16
C VAL A 176 4.68 -44.47 -3.04
N ARG A 177 4.73 -43.72 -4.15
CA ARG A 177 4.85 -42.24 -4.11
C ARG A 177 3.69 -41.61 -3.32
N ARG A 178 2.46 -42.09 -3.56
CA ARG A 178 1.27 -41.63 -2.83
C ARG A 178 1.36 -41.95 -1.33
N LEU A 179 1.85 -43.13 -0.97
CA LEU A 179 2.06 -43.52 0.42
C LEU A 179 3.11 -42.64 1.12
N PHE A 180 4.17 -42.25 0.42
CA PHE A 180 5.27 -41.44 0.98
C PHE A 180 4.96 -39.96 1.14
N ARG A 181 4.05 -39.41 0.33
CA ARG A 181 3.64 -37.99 0.37
C ARG A 181 3.40 -37.42 1.78
N PRO A 182 2.57 -38.03 2.66
CA PRO A 182 2.35 -37.50 4.01
C PRO A 182 3.60 -37.52 4.90
N TYR A 183 4.54 -38.43 4.68
CA TYR A 183 5.78 -38.51 5.45
C TYR A 183 6.81 -37.48 4.99
N ILE A 184 6.88 -37.23 3.67
CA ILE A 184 7.71 -36.16 3.08
C ILE A 184 7.31 -34.79 3.66
N LEU A 185 6.00 -34.50 3.69
CA LEU A 185 5.47 -33.24 4.23
C LEU A 185 5.77 -33.05 5.73
N ARG A 186 5.83 -34.14 6.51
CA ARG A 186 6.18 -34.09 7.94
C ARG A 186 7.65 -33.80 8.22
N LEU A 187 8.53 -34.15 7.28
CA LEU A 187 9.98 -34.02 7.45
C LEU A 187 10.54 -32.68 6.94
N GLN A 188 9.77 -31.91 6.16
CA GLN A 188 10.09 -30.51 5.79
C GLN A 188 9.60 -29.54 6.90
N PRO A 189 10.28 -28.41 7.24
CA PRO A 189 11.17 -27.62 6.40
C PRO A 189 12.57 -27.36 7.02
N LEU A 190 13.62 -27.54 6.22
CA LEU A 190 14.93 -26.93 6.50
C LEU A 190 15.29 -25.98 5.36
N SER A 191 15.79 -24.82 5.74
CA SER A 191 16.29 -23.79 4.85
C SER A 191 17.63 -24.21 4.22
N GLY A 192 17.69 -24.21 2.90
CA GLY A 192 18.91 -23.88 2.16
C GLY A 192 19.81 -25.00 1.63
N SER A 193 19.42 -26.28 1.64
CA SER A 193 20.32 -27.34 1.09
C SER A 193 19.69 -28.54 0.39
N PHE A 194 18.37 -28.54 0.13
CA PHE A 194 17.79 -29.64 -0.64
C PHE A 194 17.86 -29.35 -2.14
N ASP A 195 18.90 -29.87 -2.79
CA ASP A 195 19.09 -29.82 -4.24
C ASP A 195 17.96 -30.58 -4.98
N GLY A 196 16.90 -29.85 -5.35
CA GLY A 196 16.24 -29.93 -6.66
C GLY A 196 15.70 -31.27 -7.17
N ARG A 197 15.42 -32.25 -6.30
CA ARG A 197 14.88 -33.57 -6.74
C ARG A 197 13.40 -33.82 -6.45
N ALA A 198 12.71 -32.89 -5.83
CA ALA A 198 11.26 -32.99 -5.60
C ALA A 198 10.48 -32.44 -6.80
N SER A 199 10.83 -32.83 -8.03
CA SER A 199 10.10 -32.38 -9.20
C SER A 199 8.69 -33.00 -9.24
N VAL A 200 7.66 -32.17 -9.42
CA VAL A 200 6.29 -32.60 -9.70
C VAL A 200 6.20 -33.14 -11.13
N SER A 201 6.99 -32.58 -12.05
CA SER A 201 6.96 -32.89 -13.48
C SER A 201 7.60 -34.23 -13.84
N GLN A 202 8.73 -34.60 -13.21
CA GLN A 202 9.44 -35.86 -13.52
C GLN A 202 8.57 -37.12 -13.36
N PRO A 203 7.87 -37.34 -12.23
CA PRO A 203 6.95 -38.47 -12.07
C PRO A 203 5.82 -38.48 -13.09
N LEU A 204 5.32 -37.31 -13.51
CA LEU A 204 4.27 -37.23 -14.52
C LEU A 204 4.78 -37.71 -15.86
N VAL A 205 5.93 -37.20 -16.30
CA VAL A 205 6.57 -37.62 -17.56
C VAL A 205 6.81 -39.12 -17.57
N ILE A 206 7.35 -39.68 -16.49
CA ILE A 206 7.56 -41.14 -16.37
C ILE A 206 6.23 -41.89 -16.45
N THR A 207 5.22 -41.44 -15.70
CA THR A 207 3.92 -42.12 -15.65
C THR A 207 3.24 -42.14 -17.01
N TYR A 208 3.24 -41.01 -17.73
CA TYR A 208 2.71 -40.93 -19.10
C TYR A 208 3.53 -41.74 -20.09
N THR A 209 4.86 -41.71 -20.00
CA THR A 209 5.75 -42.47 -20.89
C THR A 209 5.55 -43.98 -20.71
N CYS A 210 5.50 -44.46 -19.46
CA CYS A 210 5.22 -45.87 -19.15
C CYS A 210 3.82 -46.29 -19.62
N THR A 211 2.79 -45.46 -19.38
CA THR A 211 1.41 -45.74 -19.83
C THR A 211 1.33 -45.85 -21.36
N PHE A 212 2.01 -44.94 -22.06
CA PHE A 212 2.09 -44.96 -23.52
C PHE A 212 2.82 -46.21 -24.02
N LEU A 213 3.94 -46.58 -23.40
CA LEU A 213 4.70 -47.78 -23.79
C LEU A 213 3.92 -49.07 -23.51
N VAL A 214 3.21 -49.18 -22.37
CA VAL A 214 2.30 -50.29 -22.07
C VAL A 214 1.24 -50.41 -23.16
N THR A 215 0.66 -49.30 -23.58
CA THR A 215 -0.37 -49.28 -24.64
C THR A 215 0.21 -49.77 -25.97
N ILE A 216 1.40 -49.29 -26.36
CA ILE A 216 2.09 -49.72 -27.58
C ILE A 216 2.41 -51.21 -27.53
N LEU A 217 3.01 -51.70 -26.44
CA LEU A 217 3.40 -53.11 -26.30
C LEU A 217 2.17 -54.03 -26.34
N SER A 218 1.07 -53.62 -25.69
CA SER A 218 -0.20 -54.37 -25.71
C SER A 218 -0.82 -54.42 -27.11
N LEU A 219 -0.80 -53.30 -27.85
CA LEU A 219 -1.27 -53.25 -29.24
C LEU A 219 -0.37 -54.07 -30.17
N PHE A 220 0.94 -54.04 -29.96
CA PHE A 220 1.90 -54.82 -30.73
C PHE A 220 1.71 -56.32 -30.50
N GLN A 221 1.52 -56.74 -29.26
CA GLN A 221 1.16 -58.10 -28.91
C GLN A 221 -0.15 -58.53 -29.62
N LEU A 222 -1.20 -57.70 -29.55
CA LEU A 222 -2.46 -57.98 -30.22
C LEU A 222 -2.31 -58.09 -31.75
N ALA A 223 -1.51 -57.21 -32.36
CA ALA A 223 -1.26 -57.23 -33.80
C ALA A 223 -0.55 -58.52 -34.25
N ILE A 224 0.45 -58.97 -33.49
CA ILE A 224 1.14 -60.25 -33.76
C ILE A 224 0.18 -61.43 -33.64
N VAL A 225 -0.67 -61.44 -32.62
CA VAL A 225 -1.69 -62.48 -32.43
C VAL A 225 -2.62 -62.56 -33.66
N THR A 226 -2.98 -61.42 -34.26
CA THR A 226 -3.86 -61.37 -35.45
C THR A 226 -3.19 -61.68 -36.79
N ALA A 227 -1.86 -61.63 -36.88
CA ALA A 227 -1.14 -61.75 -38.15
C ALA A 227 -0.96 -63.21 -38.65
N ARG A 228 -1.60 -64.21 -38.01
CA ARG A 228 -1.46 -65.63 -38.36
C ARG A 228 -2.22 -66.00 -39.64
N PRO A 229 -1.56 -66.58 -40.68
CA PRO A 229 -2.20 -66.88 -41.96
C PRO A 229 -3.07 -68.16 -42.01
N HIS A 230 -2.99 -69.08 -41.03
CA HIS A 230 -3.70 -70.38 -41.06
C HIS A 230 -4.70 -70.63 -39.92
N GLU A 231 -4.87 -69.68 -39.00
CA GLU A 231 -5.86 -69.72 -37.91
C GLU A 231 -6.49 -68.33 -37.77
N ALA A 232 -7.51 -68.04 -38.58
CA ALA A 232 -8.25 -66.78 -38.43
C ALA A 232 -8.94 -66.77 -37.06
N MET A 233 -8.55 -65.83 -36.20
CA MET A 233 -9.19 -65.66 -34.90
C MET A 233 -10.65 -65.25 -35.10
N GLU A 234 -11.57 -65.88 -34.37
CA GLU A 234 -12.99 -65.52 -34.45
C GLU A 234 -13.18 -64.02 -34.15
N PRO A 235 -13.91 -63.25 -34.99
CA PRO A 235 -14.09 -61.81 -34.79
C PRO A 235 -14.60 -61.44 -33.39
N PHE A 236 -15.40 -62.32 -32.78
CA PHE A 236 -15.88 -62.15 -31.41
C PHE A 236 -14.76 -62.18 -30.37
N LYS A 237 -13.83 -63.15 -30.45
CA LYS A 237 -12.68 -63.24 -29.54
C LYS A 237 -11.74 -62.06 -29.71
N PHE A 238 -11.52 -61.62 -30.95
CA PHE A 238 -10.75 -60.41 -31.25
C PHE A 238 -11.38 -59.18 -30.60
N GLY A 239 -12.69 -58.97 -30.78
CA GLY A 239 -13.42 -57.88 -30.15
C GLY A 239 -13.31 -57.90 -28.62
N LEU A 240 -13.34 -59.07 -28.00
CA LEU A 240 -13.27 -59.23 -26.55
C LEU A 240 -11.86 -58.92 -25.99
N ILE A 241 -10.80 -59.33 -26.69
CA ILE A 241 -9.41 -59.00 -26.32
C ILE A 241 -9.13 -57.51 -26.56
N ALA A 242 -9.56 -56.96 -27.69
CA ALA A 242 -9.42 -55.53 -27.98
C ALA A 242 -10.17 -54.67 -26.93
N LEU A 243 -11.37 -55.08 -26.53
CA LEU A 243 -12.13 -54.44 -25.47
C LEU A 243 -11.42 -54.53 -24.11
N PHE A 244 -10.83 -55.68 -23.79
CA PHE A 244 -10.08 -55.87 -22.55
C PHE A 244 -8.88 -54.90 -22.45
N TYR A 245 -8.02 -54.84 -23.48
CA TYR A 245 -6.90 -53.90 -23.49
C TYR A 245 -7.35 -52.43 -23.53
N PHE A 246 -8.45 -52.13 -24.23
CA PHE A 246 -9.03 -50.78 -24.23
C PHE A 246 -9.50 -50.36 -22.83
N LEU A 247 -10.20 -51.23 -22.11
CA LEU A 247 -10.65 -50.96 -20.74
C LEU A 247 -9.48 -50.79 -19.77
N ILE A 248 -8.42 -51.60 -19.90
CA ILE A 248 -7.19 -51.45 -19.12
C ILE A 248 -6.51 -50.12 -19.43
N GLY A 249 -6.36 -49.78 -20.71
CA GLY A 249 -5.76 -48.52 -21.15
C GLY A 249 -6.53 -47.30 -20.64
N LEU A 250 -7.87 -47.34 -20.74
CA LEU A 250 -8.75 -46.29 -20.24
C LEU A 250 -8.68 -46.15 -18.71
N SER A 251 -8.66 -47.28 -17.99
CA SER A 251 -8.52 -47.30 -16.53
C SER A 251 -7.17 -46.72 -16.10
N LEU A 252 -6.08 -47.11 -16.78
CA LEU A 252 -4.74 -46.61 -16.50
C LEU A 252 -4.66 -45.11 -16.79
N PHE A 253 -5.15 -44.66 -17.95
CA PHE A 253 -5.22 -43.24 -18.30
C PHE A 253 -6.04 -42.43 -17.30
N SER A 254 -7.22 -42.92 -16.91
CA SER A 254 -8.09 -42.26 -15.93
C SER A 254 -7.43 -42.17 -14.56
N TYR A 255 -6.77 -43.24 -14.12
CA TYR A 255 -6.02 -43.27 -12.86
C TYR A 255 -4.89 -42.22 -12.85
N VAL A 256 -4.07 -42.18 -13.91
CA VAL A 256 -2.97 -41.21 -14.06
C VAL A 256 -3.49 -39.79 -14.11
N THR A 257 -4.55 -39.55 -14.87
CA THR A 257 -5.18 -38.22 -15.00
C THR A 257 -5.78 -37.74 -13.68
N MET A 258 -6.43 -38.64 -12.94
CA MET A 258 -7.01 -38.32 -11.63
C MET A 258 -5.92 -37.99 -10.62
N GLN A 259 -4.79 -38.71 -10.65
CA GLN A 259 -3.63 -38.43 -9.81
C GLN A 259 -3.05 -37.05 -10.12
N PHE A 260 -2.83 -36.73 -11.39
CA PHE A 260 -2.35 -35.41 -11.81
C PHE A 260 -3.26 -34.29 -11.32
N ARG A 261 -4.58 -34.46 -11.50
CA ARG A 261 -5.57 -33.47 -11.07
C ARG A 261 -5.53 -33.24 -9.56
N GLN A 262 -5.32 -34.28 -8.76
CA GLN A 262 -5.22 -34.17 -7.31
C GLN A 262 -3.98 -33.40 -6.87
N GLU A 263 -2.82 -33.64 -7.49
CA GLU A 263 -1.59 -32.89 -7.21
C GLU A 263 -1.76 -31.40 -7.57
N LEU A 264 -2.30 -31.09 -8.76
CA LEU A 264 -2.53 -29.71 -9.21
C LEU A 264 -3.51 -28.95 -8.30
N ARG A 265 -4.59 -29.60 -7.84
CA ARG A 265 -5.52 -28.98 -6.89
C ARG A 265 -4.88 -28.71 -5.53
N GLY A 266 -4.02 -29.61 -5.06
CA GLY A 266 -3.24 -29.39 -3.84
C GLY A 266 -2.41 -28.13 -3.96
N LEU A 267 -1.66 -28.03 -5.06
CA LEU A 267 -0.85 -26.87 -5.41
C LEU A 267 -1.60 -25.54 -5.34
N ILE A 268 -2.73 -25.48 -6.04
CA ILE A 268 -3.55 -24.26 -6.14
C ILE A 268 -4.11 -23.89 -4.77
N ARG A 269 -4.53 -24.89 -3.98
CA ARG A 269 -5.07 -24.65 -2.64
C ARG A 269 -4.00 -24.09 -1.70
N ASP A 270 -2.79 -24.62 -1.77
CA ASP A 270 -1.69 -24.22 -0.90
C ASP A 270 -1.21 -22.79 -1.27
N ILE A 271 -1.13 -22.46 -2.57
CA ILE A 271 -0.90 -21.09 -3.05
C ILE A 271 -2.01 -20.14 -2.56
N ARG A 272 -3.29 -20.51 -2.69
CA ARG A 272 -4.39 -19.67 -2.20
C ARG A 272 -4.37 -19.48 -0.68
N GLY A 273 -3.97 -20.49 0.08
CA GLY A 273 -3.82 -20.39 1.53
C GLY A 273 -2.76 -19.37 1.94
N LEU A 274 -1.66 -19.28 1.20
CA LEU A 274 -0.61 -18.28 1.39
C LEU A 274 -1.06 -16.87 1.01
N VAL A 275 -1.85 -16.73 -0.07
CA VAL A 275 -2.35 -15.44 -0.57
C VAL A 275 -3.47 -14.87 0.31
N GLY A 276 -4.28 -15.72 0.95
CA GLY A 276 -5.47 -15.31 1.71
C GLY A 276 -5.22 -14.67 3.07
N GLY A 277 -3.98 -14.31 3.42
CA GLY A 277 -3.65 -13.63 4.69
C GLY A 277 -4.01 -14.42 5.95
N SER A 278 -4.21 -15.74 5.82
CA SER A 278 -4.48 -16.60 6.96
C SER A 278 -3.22 -16.68 7.82
N ASP A 279 -3.33 -16.29 9.09
CA ASP A 279 -2.24 -16.31 10.08
C ASP A 279 -1.34 -17.54 9.87
N PRO A 280 -0.02 -17.35 9.61
CA PRO A 280 0.92 -18.44 9.35
C PRO A 280 0.94 -19.52 10.45
N ARG A 281 0.41 -19.20 11.63
CA ARG A 281 0.30 -20.10 12.78
C ARG A 281 -0.95 -21.01 12.75
N HIS A 282 -1.98 -20.68 11.96
CA HIS A 282 -3.27 -21.39 11.94
C HIS A 282 -3.55 -22.17 10.66
N SER A 283 -2.83 -21.89 9.57
CA SER A 283 -2.75 -22.82 8.44
C SER A 283 -1.62 -23.79 8.72
N GLY A 284 -1.94 -25.03 9.10
CA GLY A 284 -0.95 -26.07 9.35
C GLY A 284 0.09 -26.10 8.24
N ALA A 285 1.27 -25.56 8.56
CA ALA A 285 2.44 -25.38 7.71
C ALA A 285 2.12 -25.38 6.21
N ALA A 286 1.98 -24.19 5.62
CA ALA A 286 2.42 -24.01 4.24
C ALA A 286 3.93 -24.26 4.21
N SER A 287 4.33 -25.54 4.31
CA SER A 287 5.68 -25.98 4.06
C SER A 287 5.92 -25.58 2.62
N VAL A 288 6.82 -24.63 2.40
CA VAL A 288 7.40 -24.37 1.09
C VAL A 288 7.95 -25.72 0.64
N VAL A 289 7.17 -26.44 -0.16
CA VAL A 289 7.61 -27.68 -0.78
C VAL A 289 8.73 -27.23 -1.71
N HIS A 290 9.93 -27.80 -1.58
CA HIS A 290 11.06 -27.51 -2.47
C HIS A 290 10.82 -28.11 -3.87
N ASP A 291 9.66 -27.80 -4.46
CA ASP A 291 9.20 -28.17 -5.79
C ASP A 291 8.84 -26.91 -6.60
N GLU A 292 8.44 -27.11 -7.86
CA GLU A 292 8.16 -26.01 -8.79
C GLU A 292 7.07 -25.05 -8.28
N ALA A 293 6.23 -25.47 -7.32
CA ALA A 293 5.19 -24.63 -6.77
C ALA A 293 5.59 -23.84 -5.54
N GLY A 294 6.47 -24.39 -4.72
CA GLY A 294 7.13 -23.60 -3.69
C GLY A 294 7.95 -22.47 -4.32
N GLU A 295 8.67 -22.74 -5.41
CA GLU A 295 9.38 -21.71 -6.17
C GLU A 295 8.45 -20.62 -6.70
N LEU A 296 7.30 -21.01 -7.29
CA LEU A 296 6.30 -20.05 -7.77
C LEU A 296 5.70 -19.22 -6.62
N ALA A 297 5.44 -19.85 -5.47
CA ALA A 297 4.90 -19.16 -4.30
C ALA A 297 5.89 -18.13 -3.74
N VAL A 298 7.19 -18.46 -3.69
CA VAL A 298 8.26 -17.53 -3.29
C VAL A 298 8.34 -16.37 -4.28
N ALA A 299 8.41 -16.64 -5.59
CA ALA A 299 8.49 -15.61 -6.62
C ALA A 299 7.27 -14.66 -6.58
N TYR A 300 6.07 -15.19 -6.35
CA TYR A 300 4.86 -14.37 -6.21
C TYR A 300 4.87 -13.52 -4.94
N SER A 301 5.31 -14.08 -3.80
CA SER A 301 5.46 -13.33 -2.55
C SER A 301 6.49 -12.19 -2.68
N GLU A 302 7.61 -12.44 -3.36
CA GLU A 302 8.60 -11.41 -3.68
C GLU A 302 8.02 -10.29 -4.56
N LEU A 303 7.27 -10.66 -5.60
CA LEU A 303 6.59 -9.69 -6.47
C LEU A 303 5.58 -8.83 -5.68
N GLN A 304 4.76 -9.46 -4.84
CA GLN A 304 3.76 -8.75 -4.04
C GLN A 304 4.42 -7.82 -3.01
N ASN A 305 5.48 -8.27 -2.36
CA ASN A 305 6.28 -7.42 -1.45
C ASN A 305 6.89 -6.23 -2.18
N ARG A 306 7.34 -6.41 -3.43
CA ARG A 306 7.86 -5.31 -4.24
C ARG A 306 6.77 -4.29 -4.60
N ILE A 307 5.60 -4.77 -5.04
CA ILE A 307 4.46 -3.90 -5.36
C ILE A 307 4.02 -3.10 -4.14
N ASN A 308 3.87 -3.74 -2.98
CA ASN A 308 3.49 -3.05 -1.75
C ASN A 308 4.51 -1.97 -1.36
N ARG A 309 5.82 -2.27 -1.46
CA ARG A 309 6.86 -1.27 -1.18
C ARG A 309 6.83 -0.08 -2.15
N GLU A 310 6.56 -0.33 -3.43
CA GLU A 310 6.42 0.72 -4.44
C GLU A 310 5.18 1.60 -4.13
N TYR A 311 4.05 0.97 -3.76
CA TYR A 311 2.84 1.68 -3.35
C TYR A 311 3.06 2.54 -2.08
N ASP A 312 3.66 1.96 -1.03
CA ASP A 312 3.99 2.67 0.22
C ASP A 312 4.98 3.82 0.00
N SER A 313 5.84 3.74 -1.03
CA SER A 313 6.73 4.84 -1.41
C SER A 313 5.96 5.97 -2.06
N LEU A 314 5.08 5.66 -3.01
CA LEU A 314 4.25 6.63 -3.72
C LEU A 314 3.30 7.37 -2.75
N GLU A 315 2.67 6.64 -1.82
CA GLU A 315 1.81 7.24 -0.79
C GLU A 315 2.58 8.24 0.09
N ARG A 316 3.82 7.89 0.49
CA ARG A 316 4.69 8.81 1.24
C ARG A 316 5.05 10.06 0.44
N GLU A 317 5.37 9.92 -0.84
CA GLU A 317 5.69 11.04 -1.74
C GLU A 317 4.48 11.98 -1.91
N LEU A 318 3.28 11.43 -2.13
CA LEU A 318 2.04 12.21 -2.23
C LEU A 318 1.73 12.94 -0.92
N LYS A 319 1.88 12.28 0.23
CA LYS A 319 1.70 12.91 1.55
C LYS A 319 2.71 14.04 1.80
N MET A 320 3.95 13.90 1.34
CA MET A 320 4.92 14.99 1.38
C MET A 320 4.48 16.18 0.52
N ALA A 321 4.00 15.92 -0.70
CA ALA A 321 3.48 16.95 -1.59
C ALA A 321 2.28 17.69 -0.95
N TYR A 322 1.33 16.96 -0.36
CA TYR A 322 0.22 17.53 0.40
C TYR A 322 0.69 18.48 1.51
N ASN A 323 1.64 18.03 2.33
CA ASN A 323 2.17 18.85 3.42
C ASN A 323 2.87 20.13 2.93
N VAL A 324 3.48 20.10 1.74
CA VAL A 324 4.06 21.30 1.12
C VAL A 324 2.94 22.23 0.65
N GLN A 325 1.92 21.69 -0.03
CA GLN A 325 0.76 22.42 -0.51
C GLN A 325 0.03 23.16 0.62
N GLN A 326 -0.25 22.46 1.73
CA GLN A 326 -0.91 23.03 2.91
C GLN A 326 -0.11 24.15 3.57
N LYS A 327 1.24 24.14 3.46
CA LYS A 327 2.10 25.22 3.96
C LYS A 327 2.10 26.45 3.06
N LEU A 328 1.74 26.31 1.79
CA LEU A 328 1.65 27.44 0.86
C LEU A 328 0.35 28.21 1.03
N LEU A 329 -0.74 27.51 1.36
CA LEU A 329 -2.04 28.10 1.65
C LEU A 329 -2.03 28.89 2.96
N PRO A 330 -2.73 30.03 3.04
CA PRO A 330 -2.86 30.77 4.28
C PRO A 330 -3.77 30.02 5.27
N PRO A 331 -3.77 30.38 6.58
CA PRO A 331 -4.64 29.73 7.55
C PRO A 331 -6.12 29.95 7.20
N GLY A 332 -6.94 28.95 7.46
CA GLY A 332 -8.36 28.94 7.09
C GLY A 332 -9.21 30.01 7.78
N ASN A 333 -8.79 30.54 8.93
CA ASN A 333 -9.48 31.65 9.61
C ASN A 333 -8.50 32.80 9.79
N LEU A 334 -8.86 33.98 9.31
CA LEU A 334 -8.03 35.19 9.32
C LEU A 334 -8.86 36.41 9.71
N THR A 335 -8.22 37.42 10.28
CA THR A 335 -8.85 38.72 10.52
C THR A 335 -7.93 39.82 10.02
N ILE A 336 -8.44 40.66 9.12
CA ILE A 336 -7.72 41.79 8.54
C ILE A 336 -8.58 43.04 8.67
N GLY A 337 -8.18 43.96 9.55
CA GLY A 337 -8.97 45.16 9.83
C GLY A 337 -10.36 44.81 10.37
N SER A 338 -11.41 45.25 9.68
CA SER A 338 -12.81 44.93 9.98
C SER A 338 -13.31 43.65 9.31
N TYR A 339 -12.47 42.92 8.56
CA TYR A 339 -12.87 41.71 7.84
C TYR A 339 -12.49 40.45 8.60
N ARG A 340 -13.47 39.56 8.81
CA ARG A 340 -13.25 38.17 9.23
C ARG A 340 -13.32 37.29 8.00
N ILE A 341 -12.27 36.51 7.76
CA ILE A 341 -12.14 35.67 6.57
C ILE A 341 -12.16 34.22 7.02
N THR A 342 -13.10 33.45 6.47
CA THR A 342 -13.25 32.02 6.69
C THR A 342 -13.06 31.32 5.35
N ALA A 343 -12.07 30.43 5.27
CA ALA A 343 -11.72 29.70 4.09
C ALA A 343 -11.53 28.21 4.41
N ARG A 344 -12.03 27.36 3.52
CA ARG A 344 -11.85 25.92 3.54
C ARG A 344 -11.53 25.45 2.14
N CYS A 345 -10.49 24.62 2.02
CA CYS A 345 -10.03 24.02 0.77
C CYS A 345 -9.90 22.52 1.01
N GLN A 346 -10.87 21.75 0.55
CA GLN A 346 -10.95 20.30 0.69
C GLN A 346 -10.54 19.63 -0.62
N SER A 347 -9.38 18.96 -0.63
CA SER A 347 -8.94 18.22 -1.81
C SER A 347 -9.66 16.86 -1.92
N TYR A 348 -10.04 16.47 -3.14
CA TYR A 348 -10.64 15.17 -3.44
C TYR A 348 -9.60 14.03 -3.36
N ARG A 349 -8.35 14.32 -3.74
CA ARG A 349 -7.19 13.40 -3.62
C ARG A 349 -6.21 13.88 -2.57
N GLU A 350 -5.11 13.16 -2.39
CA GLU A 350 -4.00 13.57 -1.53
C GLU A 350 -3.45 14.94 -1.90
N VAL A 351 -3.56 15.39 -3.15
CA VAL A 351 -3.22 16.75 -3.59
C VAL A 351 -4.27 17.26 -4.58
N GLY A 352 -4.64 18.54 -4.45
CA GLY A 352 -5.66 19.20 -5.27
C GLY A 352 -5.13 20.25 -6.26
N GLY A 353 -5.98 20.65 -7.21
CA GLY A 353 -5.79 21.80 -8.10
C GLY A 353 -6.34 23.11 -7.53
N ASP A 354 -7.32 23.03 -6.63
CA ASP A 354 -7.94 24.17 -5.95
C ASP A 354 -7.00 24.94 -5.01
N PHE A 355 -7.21 26.25 -4.91
CA PHE A 355 -6.45 27.12 -4.02
C PHE A 355 -7.13 28.43 -3.69
N PHE A 356 -6.63 29.05 -2.62
CA PHE A 356 -6.91 30.43 -2.29
C PHE A 356 -5.70 31.10 -1.66
N ASP A 357 -5.67 32.43 -1.68
CA ASP A 357 -4.65 33.22 -0.98
C ASP A 357 -5.22 34.53 -0.45
N VAL A 358 -4.58 35.05 0.60
CA VAL A 358 -4.92 36.36 1.17
C VAL A 358 -3.62 37.13 1.39
N VAL A 359 -3.49 38.27 0.72
CA VAL A 359 -2.25 39.06 0.70
C VAL A 359 -2.52 40.49 1.15
N SER A 360 -1.89 40.92 2.25
CA SER A 360 -1.91 42.35 2.64
C SER A 360 -1.15 43.19 1.60
N LEU A 361 -1.77 44.29 1.15
CA LEU A 361 -1.21 45.26 0.20
C LEU A 361 -0.82 46.58 0.87
N GLY A 362 -0.68 46.56 2.20
CA GLY A 362 -0.41 47.74 3.03
C GLY A 362 -1.43 47.89 4.15
N PRO A 363 -1.47 49.07 4.81
CA PRO A 363 -2.28 49.28 6.02
C PRO A 363 -3.78 49.40 5.74
N SER A 364 -4.18 49.76 4.51
CA SER A 364 -5.58 50.05 4.16
C SER A 364 -6.15 49.09 3.12
N ARG A 365 -5.39 48.12 2.61
CA ARG A 365 -5.85 47.22 1.54
C ARG A 365 -5.32 45.81 1.70
N PHE A 366 -6.10 44.84 1.28
CA PHE A 366 -5.66 43.46 1.09
C PHE A 366 -6.30 42.87 -0.16
N ALA A 367 -5.70 41.81 -0.69
CA ALA A 367 -6.23 41.05 -1.80
C ALA A 367 -6.61 39.64 -1.35
N VAL A 368 -7.67 39.11 -1.97
CA VAL A 368 -8.06 37.70 -1.91
C VAL A 368 -7.98 37.13 -3.31
N MET A 369 -7.50 35.89 -3.42
CA MET A 369 -7.54 35.11 -4.65
C MET A 369 -8.18 33.77 -4.35
N ILE A 370 -8.95 33.26 -5.30
CA ILE A 370 -9.41 31.89 -5.36
C ILE A 370 -9.15 31.36 -6.77
N GLY A 371 -8.84 30.09 -6.92
CA GLY A 371 -8.72 29.50 -8.24
C GLY A 371 -8.80 27.99 -8.23
N ASP A 372 -9.00 27.46 -9.42
CA ASP A 372 -9.04 26.03 -9.73
C ASP A 372 -8.27 25.75 -11.03
N VAL A 373 -7.42 24.72 -10.99
CA VAL A 373 -6.56 24.32 -12.10
C VAL A 373 -7.21 23.16 -12.84
N SER A 374 -7.35 23.30 -14.16
CA SER A 374 -7.88 22.21 -14.99
C SER A 374 -7.01 20.94 -14.89
N GLY A 375 -7.63 19.83 -14.51
CA GLY A 375 -6.96 18.55 -14.30
C GLY A 375 -6.98 18.13 -12.83
N LYS A 376 -6.33 17.00 -12.49
CA LYS A 376 -6.38 16.45 -11.12
C LYS A 376 -5.04 15.85 -10.70
N GLY A 377 -4.80 15.81 -9.40
CA GLY A 377 -3.60 15.20 -8.81
C GLY A 377 -2.34 16.05 -8.96
N LEU A 378 -1.17 15.40 -9.05
CA LEU A 378 0.12 16.07 -8.93
C LEU A 378 0.39 17.19 -9.97
N PRO A 379 0.07 17.03 -11.28
CA PRO A 379 0.28 18.11 -12.25
C PRO A 379 -0.50 19.38 -11.91
N ALA A 380 -1.77 19.24 -11.50
CA ALA A 380 -2.62 20.36 -11.12
C ALA A 380 -2.09 21.07 -9.85
N ALA A 381 -1.66 20.29 -8.85
CA ALA A 381 -1.08 20.82 -7.61
C ALA A 381 0.22 21.63 -7.83
N LEU A 382 1.03 21.27 -8.84
CA LEU A 382 2.23 22.01 -9.21
C LEU A 382 1.91 23.35 -9.86
N ILE A 383 0.95 23.37 -10.80
CA ILE A 383 0.49 24.61 -11.45
C ILE A 383 -0.13 25.53 -10.40
N MET A 384 -0.97 24.98 -9.52
CA MET A 384 -1.56 25.70 -8.40
C MET A 384 -0.48 26.42 -7.56
N SER A 385 0.53 25.66 -7.12
CA SER A 385 1.61 26.19 -6.28
C SER A 385 2.39 27.30 -6.99
N ALA A 386 2.58 27.19 -8.31
CA ALA A 386 3.19 28.24 -9.12
C ALA A 386 2.32 29.50 -9.19
N GLN A 387 1.00 29.35 -9.41
CA GLN A 387 0.07 30.49 -9.50
C GLN A 387 -0.01 31.27 -8.18
N LEU A 388 0.01 30.60 -7.02
CA LEU A 388 0.09 31.29 -5.72
C LEU A 388 1.31 32.22 -5.63
N LEU A 389 2.49 31.74 -6.04
CA LEU A 389 3.73 32.52 -5.97
C LEU A 389 3.73 33.67 -6.99
N VAL A 390 3.24 33.42 -8.21
CA VAL A 390 3.09 34.46 -9.23
C VAL A 390 2.13 35.54 -8.75
N PHE A 391 0.96 35.15 -8.23
CA PHE A 391 -0.02 36.09 -7.69
C PHE A 391 0.59 36.98 -6.60
N ARG A 392 1.25 36.39 -5.59
CA ARG A 392 1.91 37.13 -4.50
C ARG A 392 2.94 38.15 -4.99
N SER A 393 3.64 37.84 -6.08
CA SER A 393 4.58 38.76 -6.74
C SER A 393 3.87 39.87 -7.49
N GLU A 394 2.90 39.52 -8.34
CA GLU A 394 2.25 40.45 -9.27
C GLU A 394 1.28 41.41 -8.58
N ILE A 395 0.58 40.96 -7.54
CA ILE A 395 -0.37 41.80 -6.78
C ILE A 395 0.33 42.92 -5.99
N ARG A 396 1.61 42.73 -5.63
CA ARG A 396 2.42 43.72 -4.90
C ARG A 396 3.04 44.79 -5.79
N ARG A 397 3.02 44.63 -7.11
CA ARG A 397 3.67 45.55 -8.06
C ARG A 397 2.84 46.80 -8.38
N ASN A 398 1.80 47.09 -7.59
CA ASN A 398 0.69 48.00 -7.89
C ASN A 398 -0.03 47.61 -9.20
N GLY A 399 -1.35 47.72 -9.21
CA GLY A 399 -2.20 47.42 -10.36
C GLY A 399 -3.58 46.98 -9.92
N SER A 400 -4.53 47.05 -10.86
CA SER A 400 -5.90 46.60 -10.63
C SER A 400 -5.99 45.05 -10.72
N PRO A 401 -7.00 44.40 -10.11
CA PRO A 401 -7.25 42.96 -10.27
C PRO A 401 -7.16 42.46 -11.73
N SER A 402 -7.73 43.21 -12.67
CA SER A 402 -7.69 42.88 -14.11
C SER A 402 -6.26 42.89 -14.69
N GLU A 403 -5.45 43.88 -14.32
CA GLU A 403 -4.06 43.96 -14.78
C GLU A 403 -3.22 42.81 -14.22
N VAL A 404 -3.47 42.40 -12.97
CA VAL A 404 -2.79 41.26 -12.35
C VAL A 404 -3.14 39.97 -13.07
N LEU A 405 -4.42 39.71 -13.34
CA LEU A 405 -4.86 38.54 -14.12
C LEU A 405 -4.24 38.52 -15.52
N SER A 406 -4.16 39.69 -16.18
CA SER A 406 -3.53 39.81 -17.50
C SER A 406 -2.04 39.43 -17.48
N ARG A 407 -1.31 39.86 -16.44
CA ARG A 407 0.11 39.49 -16.26
C ARG A 407 0.28 38.01 -15.94
N MET A 408 -0.55 37.46 -15.05
CA MET A 408 -0.55 36.02 -14.72
C MET A 408 -0.83 35.16 -15.95
N ASN A 409 -1.83 35.56 -16.74
CA ASN A 409 -2.23 34.88 -17.97
C ASN A 409 -1.09 34.79 -18.99
N ARG A 410 -0.42 35.93 -19.27
CA ARG A 410 0.71 35.95 -20.19
C ARG A 410 1.84 35.03 -19.73
N GLN A 411 2.18 35.07 -18.44
CA GLN A 411 3.22 34.20 -17.87
C GLN A 411 2.84 32.71 -17.96
N LEU A 412 1.57 32.36 -17.74
CA LEU A 412 1.11 30.99 -17.85
C LEU A 412 1.12 30.50 -19.31
N CYS A 413 0.61 31.28 -20.25
CA CYS A 413 0.64 30.96 -21.68
C CYS A 413 2.08 30.78 -22.19
N GLU A 414 3.01 31.63 -21.76
CA GLU A 414 4.44 31.50 -22.10
C GLU A 414 5.07 30.23 -21.54
N ALA A 415 4.68 29.79 -20.34
CA ALA A 415 5.26 28.64 -19.67
C ALA A 415 4.67 27.30 -20.14
N MET A 416 3.37 27.24 -20.41
CA MET A 416 2.62 25.98 -20.62
C MET A 416 2.05 25.81 -22.04
N GLY A 417 2.08 26.85 -22.88
CA GLY A 417 1.47 26.79 -24.21
C GLY A 417 -0.05 26.55 -24.13
N GLU A 418 -0.56 25.57 -24.88
CA GLU A 418 -1.99 25.17 -24.85
C GLU A 418 -2.30 24.15 -23.73
N GLU A 419 -1.30 23.69 -22.98
CA GLU A 419 -1.43 22.61 -21.99
C GLU A 419 -1.62 23.16 -20.57
N GLY A 420 -2.82 23.66 -20.27
CA GLY A 420 -3.25 23.98 -18.90
C GLY A 420 -3.92 25.33 -18.78
N CYS A 421 -5.16 25.32 -18.26
CA CYS A 421 -5.89 26.54 -17.95
C CYS A 421 -6.24 26.58 -16.46
N VAL A 422 -6.38 27.79 -15.93
CA VAL A 422 -6.71 28.00 -14.51
C VAL A 422 -7.84 29.01 -14.44
N SER A 423 -8.92 28.66 -13.74
CA SER A 423 -9.95 29.63 -13.37
C SER A 423 -9.46 30.41 -12.15
N ILE A 424 -9.50 31.74 -12.18
CA ILE A 424 -9.05 32.57 -11.04
C ILE A 424 -10.00 33.74 -10.80
N GLY A 425 -10.42 33.93 -9.56
CA GLY A 425 -11.07 35.16 -9.09
C GLY A 425 -10.12 35.97 -8.20
N VAL A 426 -9.98 37.26 -8.46
CA VAL A 426 -9.16 38.18 -7.64
C VAL A 426 -10.01 39.33 -7.13
N GLY A 427 -10.02 39.53 -5.81
CA GLY A 427 -10.63 40.67 -5.15
C GLY A 427 -9.58 41.54 -4.44
N VAL A 428 -9.63 42.85 -4.60
CA VAL A 428 -8.87 43.82 -3.81
C VAL A 428 -9.84 44.63 -2.96
N ILE A 429 -9.66 44.57 -1.65
CA ILE A 429 -10.54 45.18 -0.66
C ILE A 429 -9.86 46.41 -0.07
N ASP A 430 -10.55 47.53 -0.08
CA ASP A 430 -10.17 48.74 0.64
C ASP A 430 -10.84 48.80 2.02
N LEU A 431 -10.02 48.79 3.07
CA LEU A 431 -10.45 48.78 4.47
C LEU A 431 -11.01 50.14 4.93
N THR A 432 -10.79 51.22 4.17
CA THR A 432 -11.29 52.56 4.50
C THR A 432 -12.66 52.81 3.90
N THR A 433 -12.87 52.38 2.66
CA THR A 433 -14.13 52.58 1.93
C THR A 433 -15.05 51.36 1.97
N ASN A 434 -14.54 50.18 2.35
CA ASN A 434 -15.22 48.88 2.20
C ASN A 434 -15.62 48.55 0.76
N GLN A 435 -14.90 49.11 -0.20
CA GLN A 435 -15.07 48.80 -1.61
C GLN A 435 -14.25 47.55 -1.97
N VAL A 436 -14.87 46.64 -2.70
CA VAL A 436 -14.24 45.47 -3.30
C VAL A 436 -14.11 45.68 -4.79
N GLN A 437 -12.90 45.67 -5.32
CA GLN A 437 -12.62 45.58 -6.74
C GLN A 437 -12.40 44.12 -7.09
N TYR A 438 -13.23 43.55 -7.95
CA TYR A 438 -13.19 42.13 -8.28
C TYR A 438 -13.03 41.92 -9.79
N ALA A 439 -12.17 41.00 -10.19
CA ALA A 439 -12.06 40.52 -11.55
C ALA A 439 -12.05 38.98 -11.58
N SER A 440 -12.67 38.40 -12.60
CA SER A 440 -12.74 36.95 -12.80
C SER A 440 -12.12 36.55 -14.14
N ALA A 441 -11.22 35.57 -14.10
CA ALA A 441 -10.67 34.85 -15.24
C ALA A 441 -11.30 33.46 -15.29
N GLY A 442 -12.49 33.35 -15.88
CA GLY A 442 -13.20 32.07 -16.03
C GLY A 442 -13.71 31.43 -14.73
N HIS A 443 -13.59 32.13 -13.60
CA HIS A 443 -14.03 31.64 -12.31
C HIS A 443 -15.51 31.91 -12.07
N LEU A 444 -16.14 31.10 -11.21
CA LEU A 444 -17.56 31.20 -10.90
C LEU A 444 -17.90 32.55 -10.26
N SER A 445 -19.09 33.06 -10.60
CA SER A 445 -19.59 34.34 -10.09
C SER A 445 -19.77 34.30 -8.57
N PRO A 446 -19.16 35.23 -7.81
CA PRO A 446 -19.29 35.26 -6.37
C PRO A 446 -20.66 35.78 -5.94
N TYR A 447 -20.98 35.62 -4.65
CA TYR A 447 -22.18 36.17 -4.04
C TYR A 447 -21.85 37.27 -3.03
N ILE A 448 -22.63 38.34 -3.05
CA ILE A 448 -22.75 39.25 -1.91
C ILE A 448 -23.96 38.80 -1.12
N VAL A 449 -23.78 38.50 0.16
CA VAL A 449 -24.83 38.09 1.09
C VAL A 449 -24.97 39.21 2.11
N ALA A 450 -26.09 39.92 2.06
CA ALA A 450 -26.42 40.96 3.01
C ALA A 450 -26.63 40.35 4.40
N LYS A 451 -26.45 41.18 5.44
CA LYS A 451 -26.67 40.79 6.83
C LYS A 451 -28.05 40.15 7.09
N ASP A 452 -29.08 40.55 6.34
CA ASP A 452 -30.46 40.03 6.47
C ASP A 452 -30.72 38.74 5.68
N GLY A 453 -29.67 38.14 5.09
CA GLY A 453 -29.74 36.90 4.31
C GLY A 453 -30.16 37.09 2.85
N ARG A 454 -30.48 38.31 2.40
CA ARG A 454 -30.64 38.58 0.96
C ARG A 454 -29.30 38.44 0.27
N PHE A 455 -29.25 37.82 -0.89
CA PHE A 455 -28.01 37.66 -1.64
C PHE A 455 -28.18 38.07 -3.11
N VAL A 456 -27.07 38.46 -3.73
CA VAL A 456 -26.98 38.81 -5.15
C VAL A 456 -25.71 38.20 -5.73
N SER A 457 -25.84 37.50 -6.86
CA SER A 457 -24.69 37.05 -7.63
C SER A 457 -24.05 38.21 -8.38
N VAL A 458 -22.73 38.31 -8.33
CA VAL A 458 -21.97 39.32 -9.06
C VAL A 458 -21.59 38.74 -10.42
N ASP A 459 -22.36 39.09 -11.44
CA ASP A 459 -22.09 38.68 -12.81
C ASP A 459 -20.75 39.26 -13.28
N CYS A 460 -19.70 38.45 -13.29
CA CYS A 460 -18.37 38.81 -13.73
C CYS A 460 -17.70 37.52 -14.21
N SER A 461 -17.45 37.44 -15.51
CA SER A 461 -16.84 36.28 -16.15
C SER A 461 -15.99 36.73 -17.33
N SER A 462 -14.90 36.02 -17.57
CA SER A 462 -14.00 36.21 -18.71
C SER A 462 -13.38 34.85 -19.04
N LEU A 463 -12.46 34.78 -20.00
CA LEU A 463 -11.77 33.53 -20.33
C LEU A 463 -10.89 33.05 -19.14
N PRO A 464 -10.74 31.75 -18.85
CA PRO A 464 -9.70 31.28 -17.94
C PRO A 464 -8.29 31.73 -18.36
N ILE A 465 -7.37 31.88 -17.40
CA ILE A 465 -5.98 32.16 -17.73
C ILE A 465 -5.33 30.92 -18.37
N GLY A 466 -4.35 31.13 -19.25
CA GLY A 466 -3.63 30.06 -19.97
C GLY A 466 -4.19 29.74 -21.35
N ILE A 467 -5.32 30.34 -21.76
CA ILE A 467 -5.96 30.06 -23.06
C ILE A 467 -5.52 31.03 -24.16
N ASP A 468 -5.64 32.33 -23.92
CA ASP A 468 -5.27 33.38 -24.90
C ASP A 468 -4.41 34.43 -24.20
N PRO A 469 -3.13 34.62 -24.58
CA PRO A 469 -2.23 35.58 -23.93
C PRO A 469 -2.67 37.04 -24.02
N GLU A 470 -3.58 37.37 -24.95
CA GLU A 470 -4.13 38.73 -25.15
C GLU A 470 -5.53 38.91 -24.54
N ALA A 471 -6.01 37.93 -23.77
CA ALA A 471 -7.29 38.03 -23.06
C ALA A 471 -7.32 39.23 -22.10
N VAL A 472 -8.42 39.97 -22.12
CA VAL A 472 -8.69 41.12 -21.24
C VAL A 472 -9.76 40.74 -20.23
N TYR A 473 -9.52 41.07 -18.96
CA TYR A 473 -10.40 40.71 -17.84
C TYR A 473 -11.23 41.92 -17.40
N GLU A 474 -12.54 41.74 -17.24
CA GLU A 474 -13.41 42.80 -16.72
C GLU A 474 -13.25 42.95 -15.20
N GLU A 475 -13.30 44.19 -14.72
CA GLU A 475 -13.26 44.51 -13.29
C GLU A 475 -14.59 45.13 -12.86
N LYS A 476 -15.12 44.66 -11.72
CA LYS A 476 -16.32 45.19 -11.08
C LYS A 476 -16.00 45.77 -9.73
N SER A 477 -16.63 46.91 -9.43
CA SER A 477 -16.54 47.57 -8.14
C SER A 477 -17.82 47.34 -7.35
N LEU A 478 -17.69 46.82 -6.14
CA LEU A 478 -18.77 46.43 -5.25
C LEU A 478 -18.60 47.17 -3.93
N GLN A 479 -19.71 47.57 -3.31
CA GLN A 479 -19.70 48.19 -2.00
C GLN A 479 -20.26 47.19 -0.98
N LEU A 480 -19.52 46.93 0.09
CA LEU A 480 -20.02 46.13 1.22
C LEU A 480 -20.49 47.05 2.35
N GLU A 481 -21.63 46.71 2.94
CA GLU A 481 -22.15 47.33 4.16
C GLU A 481 -21.81 46.49 5.40
N ASP A 482 -21.91 47.10 6.58
CA ASP A 482 -21.55 46.43 7.84
C ASP A 482 -22.42 45.18 8.07
N GLY A 483 -21.77 44.02 8.19
CA GLY A 483 -22.39 42.70 8.30
C GLY A 483 -22.60 41.97 6.97
N ASP A 484 -22.30 42.60 5.83
CA ASP A 484 -22.33 41.92 4.54
C ASP A 484 -21.17 40.93 4.40
N ARG A 485 -21.40 39.91 3.58
CA ARG A 485 -20.45 38.82 3.31
C ARG A 485 -20.20 38.70 1.82
N PHE A 486 -18.93 38.54 1.45
CA PHE A 486 -18.51 38.23 0.09
C PHE A 486 -18.07 36.78 0.01
N LEU A 487 -18.81 35.96 -0.75
CA LEU A 487 -18.63 34.52 -0.88
C LEU A 487 -18.04 34.17 -2.25
N LEU A 488 -16.90 33.49 -2.21
CA LEU A 488 -16.18 32.90 -3.33
C LEU A 488 -16.17 31.37 -3.17
N TYR A 489 -16.30 30.64 -4.28
CA TYR A 489 -16.36 29.17 -4.24
C TYR A 489 -15.94 28.56 -5.59
N THR A 490 -15.44 27.32 -5.56
CA THR A 490 -15.08 26.54 -6.76
C THR A 490 -16.24 25.63 -7.21
N ASP A 491 -16.14 25.11 -8.43
CA ASP A 491 -17.19 24.33 -9.08
C ASP A 491 -17.44 22.97 -8.43
N GLY A 492 -16.42 22.33 -7.84
CA GLY A 492 -16.57 21.06 -7.14
C GLY A 492 -17.58 21.08 -5.98
N LEU A 493 -17.96 22.27 -5.51
CA LEU A 493 -19.06 22.46 -4.57
C LEU A 493 -20.44 22.27 -5.22
N ILE A 494 -20.68 22.92 -6.37
CA ILE A 494 -21.96 22.87 -7.08
C ILE A 494 -22.10 21.61 -7.96
N GLU A 495 -20.98 21.04 -8.39
CA GLU A 495 -20.94 19.80 -9.17
C GLU A 495 -20.95 18.54 -8.29
N ALA A 496 -20.97 18.68 -6.96
CA ALA A 496 -21.07 17.55 -6.04
C ALA A 496 -22.33 16.71 -6.31
N VAL A 497 -22.16 15.38 -6.44
CA VAL A 497 -23.23 14.46 -6.85
C VAL A 497 -23.64 13.56 -5.69
N ASP A 498 -24.95 13.48 -5.41
CA ASP A 498 -25.51 12.56 -4.42
C ASP A 498 -25.52 11.09 -4.90
N ARG A 499 -25.81 10.15 -3.99
CA ARG A 499 -25.88 8.71 -4.33
C ARG A 499 -26.94 8.36 -5.40
N SER A 500 -27.90 9.26 -5.64
CA SER A 500 -28.93 9.09 -6.67
C SER A 500 -28.55 9.71 -8.01
N GLY A 501 -27.36 10.31 -8.12
CA GLY A 501 -26.86 10.94 -9.34
C GLY A 501 -27.30 12.38 -9.53
N ARG A 502 -27.83 13.06 -8.49
CA ARG A 502 -28.26 14.47 -8.58
C ARG A 502 -27.17 15.41 -8.09
N MET A 503 -26.91 16.46 -8.86
CA MET A 503 -25.94 17.51 -8.49
C MET A 503 -26.51 18.44 -7.41
N TYR A 504 -25.63 18.94 -6.54
CA TYR A 504 -25.93 19.94 -5.53
C TYR A 504 -26.43 21.25 -6.18
N SER A 505 -25.78 21.65 -7.27
CA SER A 505 -26.12 22.78 -8.14
C SER A 505 -26.18 24.14 -7.43
N PHE A 506 -26.41 25.20 -8.21
CA PHE A 506 -26.63 26.55 -7.67
C PHE A 506 -27.83 26.61 -6.73
N ASN A 507 -28.88 25.80 -6.94
CA ASN A 507 -30.06 25.81 -6.08
C ASN A 507 -29.73 25.34 -4.65
N GLY A 508 -28.86 24.34 -4.51
CA GLY A 508 -28.38 23.89 -3.20
C GLY A 508 -27.56 24.99 -2.50
N LEU A 509 -26.68 25.65 -3.24
CA LEU A 509 -25.86 26.76 -2.75
C LEU A 509 -26.72 27.94 -2.27
N GLU A 510 -27.65 28.40 -3.11
CA GLU A 510 -28.56 29.51 -2.79
C GLU A 510 -29.48 29.19 -1.60
N THR A 511 -29.95 27.95 -1.50
CA THR A 511 -30.74 27.48 -0.35
C THR A 511 -29.94 27.55 0.95
N GLU A 512 -28.66 27.19 0.91
CA GLU A 512 -27.77 27.29 2.07
C GLU A 512 -27.51 28.76 2.44
N ILE A 513 -27.15 29.60 1.47
CA ILE A 513 -26.87 31.03 1.70
C ILE A 513 -28.08 31.74 2.32
N ALA A 514 -29.30 31.38 1.93
CA ALA A 514 -30.53 31.95 2.50
C ALA A 514 -30.68 31.71 4.02
N THR A 515 -29.97 30.73 4.59
CA THR A 515 -30.00 30.44 6.04
C THR A 515 -29.06 31.33 6.85
N TRP A 516 -28.23 32.14 6.20
CA TRP A 516 -27.15 32.88 6.86
C TRP A 516 -27.60 34.17 7.59
N ALA A 517 -28.88 34.54 7.54
CA ALA A 517 -29.44 35.79 8.11
C ALA A 517 -29.23 35.96 9.63
N GLU A 518 -29.17 34.86 10.38
CA GLU A 518 -28.95 34.84 11.84
C GLU A 518 -27.63 34.12 12.22
N ALA A 519 -26.69 34.06 11.28
CA ALA A 519 -25.48 33.26 11.45
C ALA A 519 -24.61 33.78 12.62
N GLY A 520 -24.17 32.82 13.45
CA GLY A 520 -23.18 33.01 14.50
C GLY A 520 -21.76 33.06 13.93
N ASP A 521 -20.87 32.19 14.41
CA ASP A 521 -19.51 32.10 13.86
C ASP A 521 -19.54 31.52 12.43
N MET A 522 -19.06 32.30 11.45
CA MET A 522 -18.97 31.85 10.05
C MET A 522 -18.06 30.63 9.88
N SER A 523 -17.07 30.43 10.75
CA SER A 523 -16.22 29.24 10.74
C SER A 523 -17.05 27.98 10.98
N GLU A 524 -17.85 27.97 12.06
CA GLU A 524 -18.71 26.83 12.40
C GLU A 524 -19.75 26.58 11.31
N LEU A 525 -20.34 27.66 10.77
CA LEU A 525 -21.35 27.56 9.72
C LEU A 525 -20.79 26.89 8.45
N VAL A 526 -19.63 27.33 7.97
CA VAL A 526 -18.99 26.77 6.76
C VAL A 526 -18.58 25.32 7.00
N ASP A 527 -18.06 24.99 8.19
CA ASP A 527 -17.69 23.61 8.55
C ASP A 527 -18.93 22.69 8.58
N ASP A 528 -20.01 23.14 9.20
CA ASP A 528 -21.28 22.40 9.25
C ASP A 528 -21.91 22.24 7.86
N TRP A 529 -21.81 23.26 7.00
CA TRP A 529 -22.29 23.20 5.63
C TRP A 529 -21.53 22.16 4.81
N LEU A 530 -20.19 22.22 4.82
CA LEU A 530 -19.36 21.25 4.10
C LEU A 530 -19.58 19.82 4.61
N ALA A 531 -19.73 19.63 5.93
CA ALA A 531 -20.05 18.33 6.51
C ALA A 531 -21.41 17.79 6.03
N ARG A 532 -22.43 18.65 5.86
CA ARG A 532 -23.72 18.25 5.27
C ARG A 532 -23.58 17.84 3.81
N VAL A 533 -22.77 18.56 3.04
CA VAL A 533 -22.47 18.22 1.63
C VAL A 533 -21.75 16.87 1.55
N ASP A 534 -20.76 16.62 2.41
CA ASP A 534 -20.04 15.35 2.49
C ASP A 534 -20.95 14.18 2.86
N LEU A 535 -21.89 14.38 3.78
CA LEU A 535 -22.84 13.34 4.16
C LEU A 535 -23.78 12.98 3.00
N ALA A 536 -24.21 13.97 2.22
CA ALA A 536 -25.14 13.79 1.10
C ALA A 536 -24.45 13.25 -0.17
N CYS A 537 -23.27 13.77 -0.50
CA CYS A 537 -22.58 13.55 -1.77
C CYS A 537 -21.28 12.72 -1.64
N GLY A 538 -20.82 12.44 -0.43
CA GLY A 538 -19.48 11.91 -0.18
C GLY A 538 -18.39 12.96 -0.40
N ALA A 539 -17.14 12.51 -0.41
CA ALA A 539 -15.93 13.34 -0.60
C ALA A 539 -15.84 14.04 -1.98
N GLY A 540 -16.87 13.91 -2.83
CA GLY A 540 -16.93 14.56 -4.13
C GLY A 540 -16.23 13.79 -5.24
N GLN A 541 -16.12 14.42 -6.40
CA GLN A 541 -15.28 13.98 -7.51
C GLN A 541 -14.24 15.04 -7.88
N ASP A 542 -14.34 16.23 -7.28
CA ASP A 542 -13.45 17.36 -7.46
C ASP A 542 -13.17 18.05 -6.14
N ASP A 543 -12.16 18.91 -6.15
CA ASP A 543 -11.80 19.72 -5.00
C ASP A 543 -12.89 20.75 -4.67
N ARG A 544 -12.99 21.14 -3.40
CA ARG A 544 -13.99 22.10 -2.93
C ARG A 544 -13.34 23.20 -2.13
N THR A 545 -13.45 24.42 -2.63
CA THR A 545 -12.93 25.60 -1.96
C THR A 545 -14.04 26.59 -1.73
N VAL A 546 -14.11 27.11 -0.52
CA VAL A 546 -15.04 28.15 -0.09
C VAL A 546 -14.23 29.22 0.62
N VAL A 547 -14.42 30.48 0.26
CA VAL A 547 -13.83 31.64 0.94
C VAL A 547 -14.94 32.66 1.19
N VAL A 548 -15.15 32.99 2.47
CA VAL A 548 -16.13 33.98 2.92
C VAL A 548 -15.39 35.13 3.60
N LEU A 549 -15.67 36.35 3.15
CA LEU A 549 -15.18 37.57 3.79
C LEU A 549 -16.37 38.29 4.42
N GLU A 550 -16.42 38.37 5.74
CA GLU A 550 -17.46 39.07 6.50
C GLU A 550 -16.94 40.42 6.99
N LEU A 551 -17.67 41.51 6.69
CA LEU A 551 -17.38 42.83 7.24
C LEU A 551 -18.00 42.96 8.63
N ALA A 552 -17.19 42.72 9.68
CA ALA A 552 -17.65 42.66 11.07
C ALA A 552 -17.98 44.03 11.72
N GLY A 553 -17.82 45.17 11.02
CA GLY A 553 -18.24 46.51 11.47
C GLY A 553 -17.50 47.12 12.68
N GLU A 554 -16.74 46.34 13.46
CA GLU A 554 -16.18 46.74 14.76
C GLU A 554 -15.06 47.80 14.71
N TYR A 555 -14.48 48.11 13.54
CA TYR A 555 -13.29 48.99 13.45
C TYR A 555 -13.61 50.51 13.35
N ARG A 556 -14.86 50.91 13.10
CA ARG A 556 -15.23 52.33 12.89
C ARG A 556 -15.24 53.20 14.15
N SER A 557 -15.25 52.62 15.35
CA SER A 557 -15.41 53.37 16.62
C SER A 557 -14.19 54.17 17.09
N ALA A 558 -13.01 54.04 16.45
CA ALA A 558 -11.79 54.73 16.89
C ALA A 558 -11.31 55.85 15.94
N LEU A 559 -11.65 55.77 14.65
CA LEU A 559 -11.26 56.78 13.64
C LEU A 559 -12.35 57.85 13.43
N ALA A 560 -13.63 57.50 13.55
CA ALA A 560 -14.74 58.45 13.39
C ALA A 560 -14.89 59.45 14.56
N THR A 561 -14.28 59.16 15.71
CA THR A 561 -14.30 60.01 16.92
C THR A 561 -13.22 61.09 16.94
N LEU A 562 -12.33 61.11 15.94
CA LEU A 562 -11.36 62.19 15.74
C LEU A 562 -12.01 63.26 14.84
N ASP A 563 -12.80 64.12 15.47
CA ASP A 563 -13.33 65.36 14.90
C ASP A 563 -12.13 66.31 14.64
N ILE A 564 -11.48 66.18 13.48
CA ILE A 564 -10.42 67.10 13.04
C ILE A 564 -11.11 68.28 12.33
N PRO A 565 -11.00 69.51 12.83
CA PRO A 565 -11.62 70.66 12.18
C PRO A 565 -11.05 70.85 10.77
N GLN A 566 -11.92 70.88 9.76
CA GLN A 566 -11.55 71.35 8.43
C GLN A 566 -11.27 72.85 8.50
N GLY A 567 -9.99 73.21 8.51
CA GLY A 567 -9.51 74.59 8.47
C GLY A 567 -8.24 74.70 7.64
N GLU A 568 -8.37 75.41 6.51
CA GLU A 568 -7.36 75.98 5.60
C GLU A 568 -5.87 75.82 5.99
N TYR A 569 -5.09 75.08 5.20
CA TYR A 569 -3.77 75.48 4.66
C TYR A 569 -3.33 74.49 3.58
N GLY A 570 -2.76 75.01 2.48
CA GLY A 570 -2.43 74.25 1.28
C GLY A 570 -1.17 73.39 1.35
N GLY A 571 -1.16 72.34 0.52
CA GLY A 571 0.01 71.74 -0.14
C GLY A 571 1.20 71.30 0.72
N ALA A 572 1.14 70.08 1.27
CA ALA A 572 2.23 69.10 1.35
C ALA A 572 1.76 67.84 2.10
N GLU A 573 2.06 66.66 1.56
CA GLU A 573 2.10 65.32 2.19
C GLU A 573 1.13 65.04 3.36
N LEU A 574 -0.03 64.45 3.04
CA LEU A 574 -0.84 63.71 4.02
C LEU A 574 -0.14 62.38 4.35
N SER A 575 0.76 62.45 5.33
CA SER A 575 1.19 61.30 6.14
C SER A 575 -0.05 60.67 6.78
N TYR A 576 -0.46 59.50 6.28
CA TYR A 576 -1.54 58.71 6.87
C TYR A 576 -1.09 58.23 8.27
N GLY A 577 -1.70 58.77 9.32
CA GLY A 577 -1.47 58.35 10.70
C GLY A 577 -1.86 56.89 10.91
N ASN A 578 -0.91 56.08 11.38
CA ASN A 578 -1.06 54.66 11.67
C ASN A 578 -2.09 54.42 12.82
N PRO A 579 -3.10 53.54 12.66
CA PRO A 579 -4.04 53.20 13.73
C PRO A 579 -3.40 52.37 14.86
N PHE A 580 -2.21 51.83 14.63
CA PHE A 580 -1.38 51.24 15.68
C PHE A 580 -0.56 52.31 16.37
N MET A 581 -0.78 52.47 17.68
CA MET A 581 0.18 53.22 18.47
C MET A 581 1.46 52.40 18.52
N THR A 582 2.56 53.02 18.09
CA THR A 582 3.88 52.39 18.05
C THR A 582 4.76 53.00 19.13
N ARG A 583 5.43 52.16 19.91
CA ARG A 583 6.53 52.59 20.77
C ARG A 583 7.77 51.78 20.44
N GLU A 584 8.90 52.46 20.44
CA GLU A 584 10.21 51.87 20.19
C GLU A 584 11.10 52.10 21.42
N TRP A 585 11.77 51.05 21.85
CA TRP A 585 12.79 51.09 22.90
C TRP A 585 14.06 50.45 22.38
N SER A 586 15.20 51.10 22.56
CA SER A 586 16.51 50.54 22.23
C SER A 586 17.39 50.52 23.48
N LEU A 587 17.99 49.37 23.76
CA LEU A 587 18.84 49.14 24.93
C LEU A 587 20.18 48.56 24.50
N ARG A 588 21.21 48.75 25.33
CA ARG A 588 22.48 48.03 25.15
C ARG A 588 22.26 46.54 25.44
N SER A 589 22.99 45.69 24.72
CA SER A 589 22.91 44.23 24.83
C SER A 589 23.56 43.70 26.12
N LYS A 590 22.99 44.06 27.27
CA LYS A 590 23.44 43.71 28.62
C LYS A 590 22.28 43.12 29.42
N LEU A 591 22.49 41.93 29.97
CA LEU A 591 21.50 41.24 30.81
C LEU A 591 21.16 42.05 32.06
N GLY A 592 19.87 42.08 32.41
CA GLY A 592 19.26 42.78 33.54
C GLY A 592 18.47 44.03 33.13
N GLU A 593 18.76 44.65 31.98
CA GLU A 593 18.08 45.88 31.52
C GLU A 593 16.82 45.58 30.68
N GLU A 594 16.71 44.37 30.12
CA GLU A 594 15.55 43.91 29.34
C GLU A 594 14.23 43.97 30.14
N ARG A 595 14.30 43.70 31.45
CA ARG A 595 13.15 43.73 32.36
C ARG A 595 12.47 45.09 32.40
N ILE A 596 13.23 46.17 32.20
CA ILE A 596 12.71 47.54 32.22
C ILE A 596 11.79 47.76 31.03
N VAL A 597 12.15 47.26 29.84
CA VAL A 597 11.34 47.38 28.63
C VAL A 597 10.13 46.47 28.70
N ALA A 598 10.31 45.23 29.15
CA ALA A 598 9.20 44.30 29.40
C ALA A 598 8.15 44.92 30.35
N LEU A 599 8.58 45.44 31.51
CA LEU A 599 7.70 46.08 32.48
C LEU A 599 6.93 47.27 31.87
N LYS A 600 7.64 48.18 31.19
CA LYS A 600 7.04 49.35 30.52
C LYS A 600 6.02 48.96 29.45
N LEU A 601 6.31 47.90 28.69
CA LEU A 601 5.40 47.39 27.67
C LEU A 601 4.16 46.75 28.31
N GLY A 602 4.32 45.95 29.36
CA GLY A 602 3.19 45.38 30.10
C GLY A 602 2.31 46.45 30.75
N ASP A 603 2.90 47.50 31.33
CA ASP A 603 2.13 48.63 31.87
C ASP A 603 1.38 49.37 30.76
N TRP A 604 1.98 49.50 29.58
CA TRP A 604 1.33 50.12 28.43
C TRP A 604 0.18 49.25 27.86
N ILE A 605 0.32 47.93 27.88
CA ILE A 605 -0.75 46.97 27.57
C ILE A 605 -1.88 47.11 28.59
N GLN A 606 -1.58 47.19 29.89
CA GLN A 606 -2.59 47.38 30.94
C GLN A 606 -3.33 48.72 30.82
N GLU A 607 -2.62 49.79 30.45
CA GLU A 607 -3.22 51.11 30.19
C GLU A 607 -4.20 51.04 29.02
N ARG A 608 -3.86 50.28 27.97
CA ARG A 608 -4.68 50.19 26.76
C ARG A 608 -5.81 49.17 26.86
N TRP A 609 -5.58 48.07 27.56
CA TRP A 609 -6.50 46.97 27.79
C TRP A 609 -6.64 46.70 29.30
N PRO A 610 -7.34 47.57 30.06
CA PRO A 610 -7.41 47.47 31.52
C PRO A 610 -8.06 46.19 32.04
N GLU A 611 -8.91 45.57 31.22
CA GLU A 611 -9.65 44.36 31.54
C GLU A 611 -8.96 43.07 31.05
N SER A 612 -7.80 43.18 30.39
CA SER A 612 -7.07 42.02 29.86
C SER A 612 -6.05 41.48 30.85
N ASP A 613 -5.91 40.16 30.91
CA ASP A 613 -5.00 39.45 31.81
C ASP A 613 -3.64 39.13 31.17
N ILE A 614 -3.41 39.54 29.93
CA ILE A 614 -2.20 39.21 29.17
C ILE A 614 -0.95 40.01 29.59
N LYS A 615 -1.06 40.92 30.56
CA LYS A 615 0.04 41.80 30.98
C LYS A 615 1.30 40.98 31.30
N GLU A 616 1.14 39.97 32.14
CA GLU A 616 2.24 39.13 32.62
C GLU A 616 2.79 38.23 31.50
N ASP A 617 1.92 37.76 30.61
CA ASP A 617 2.27 36.94 29.45
C ASP A 617 3.14 37.75 28.48
N VAL A 618 2.72 38.98 28.13
CA VAL A 618 3.49 39.91 27.28
C VAL A 618 4.84 40.25 27.93
N GLN A 619 4.84 40.58 29.23
CA GLN A 619 6.07 40.89 29.97
C GLN A 619 7.08 39.74 29.90
N SER A 620 6.62 38.52 30.18
CA SER A 620 7.49 37.35 30.27
C SER A 620 8.02 36.93 28.91
N ALA A 621 7.14 36.85 27.89
CA ALA A 621 7.52 36.46 26.54
C ALA A 621 8.46 37.48 25.87
N VAL A 622 8.19 38.79 26.02
CA VAL A 622 9.08 39.83 25.47
C VAL A 622 10.41 39.86 26.21
N CYS A 623 10.41 39.69 27.54
CA CYS A 623 11.65 39.59 28.31
C CYS A 623 12.52 38.43 27.79
N GLU A 624 11.93 37.25 27.59
CA GLU A 624 12.63 36.08 27.11
C GLU A 624 13.13 36.23 25.67
N ALA A 625 12.34 36.83 24.78
CA ALA A 625 12.76 37.14 23.42
C ALA A 625 13.94 38.13 23.39
N MET A 626 13.94 39.12 24.30
CA MET A 626 15.08 40.04 24.46
C MET A 626 16.32 39.34 25.00
N ILE A 627 16.19 38.42 25.96
CA ILE A 627 17.31 37.61 26.45
C ILE A 627 17.92 36.81 25.28
N ASN A 628 17.09 36.16 24.46
CA ASN A 628 17.55 35.44 23.27
C ASN A 628 18.27 36.35 22.27
N ALA A 629 17.75 37.56 22.04
CA ALA A 629 18.40 38.55 21.18
C ALA A 629 19.76 39.01 21.75
N ILE A 630 19.87 39.19 23.07
CA ILE A 630 21.11 39.59 23.75
C ILE A 630 22.15 38.46 23.74
N GLU A 631 21.75 37.25 24.14
CA GLU A 631 22.65 36.11 24.33
C GLU A 631 23.04 35.45 23.01
N HIS A 632 22.07 35.23 22.12
CA HIS A 632 22.28 34.43 20.92
C HIS A 632 22.43 35.29 19.66
N GLY A 633 21.61 36.34 19.50
CA GLY A 633 21.71 37.27 18.37
C GLY A 633 23.00 38.09 18.45
N ASN A 634 23.10 38.92 19.49
CA ASN A 634 24.22 39.83 19.74
C ASN A 634 25.44 39.17 20.40
N LYS A 635 25.35 37.91 20.83
CA LYS A 635 26.46 37.14 21.45
C LYS A 635 27.07 37.85 22.67
N LEU A 636 26.25 38.47 23.51
CA LEU A 636 26.66 39.21 24.71
C LEU A 636 27.64 40.37 24.44
N GLN A 637 27.64 40.91 23.23
CA GLN A 637 28.49 42.04 22.86
C GLN A 637 27.87 43.36 23.34
N SER A 638 28.42 43.95 24.40
CA SER A 638 27.87 45.15 25.05
C SER A 638 27.89 46.43 24.20
N ASN A 639 28.64 46.43 23.08
CA ASN A 639 28.65 47.52 22.11
C ASN A 639 27.44 47.50 21.15
N LYS A 640 26.70 46.39 21.10
CA LYS A 640 25.48 46.22 20.28
C LYS A 640 24.22 46.56 21.05
N CYS A 641 23.15 46.86 20.32
CA CYS A 641 21.83 47.16 20.86
C CYS A 641 20.80 46.08 20.54
N VAL A 642 19.76 46.01 21.36
CA VAL A 642 18.51 45.30 21.08
C VAL A 642 17.40 46.32 21.03
N THR A 643 16.61 46.30 19.97
CA THR A 643 15.54 47.28 19.74
C THR A 643 14.19 46.57 19.73
N VAL A 644 13.27 47.01 20.58
CA VAL A 644 11.91 46.51 20.67
C VAL A 644 10.96 47.53 20.07
N ILE A 645 10.22 47.13 19.04
CA ILE A 645 9.15 47.92 18.44
C ILE A 645 7.83 47.23 18.77
N ALA A 646 7.01 47.86 19.60
CA ALA A 646 5.69 47.34 19.93
C ALA A 646 4.60 48.19 19.28
N GLN A 647 3.63 47.52 18.68
CA GLN A 647 2.47 48.09 18.03
C GLN A 647 1.22 47.55 18.73
N ILE A 648 0.36 48.44 19.23
CA ILE A 648 -0.90 48.06 19.88
C ILE A 648 -2.06 48.73 19.15
N GLY A 649 -3.02 47.93 18.70
CA GLY A 649 -4.20 48.41 17.97
C GLY A 649 -5.35 47.42 18.06
N GLY A 650 -6.58 47.92 18.29
CA GLY A 650 -7.78 47.08 18.41
C GLY A 650 -7.62 45.96 19.43
N MET A 651 -7.56 44.71 18.94
CA MET A 651 -7.40 43.47 19.71
C MET A 651 -6.00 42.85 19.61
N LEU A 652 -5.06 43.46 18.88
CA LEU A 652 -3.76 42.85 18.58
C LEU A 652 -2.60 43.72 19.10
N SER A 653 -1.64 43.07 19.74
CA SER A 653 -0.34 43.62 20.06
C SER A 653 0.74 42.83 19.32
N VAL A 654 1.57 43.53 18.56
CA VAL A 654 2.71 42.95 17.86
C VAL A 654 3.98 43.54 18.45
N CYS A 655 4.89 42.69 18.89
CA CYS A 655 6.18 43.10 19.45
C CYS A 655 7.30 42.52 18.60
N ARG A 656 8.06 43.37 17.92
CA ARG A 656 9.27 42.99 17.17
C ARG A 656 10.51 43.31 17.99
N ILE A 657 11.32 42.30 18.26
CA ILE A 657 12.58 42.40 18.98
C ILE A 657 13.71 42.19 17.97
N TYR A 658 14.46 43.24 17.69
CA TYR A 658 15.57 43.27 16.74
C TYR A 658 16.92 43.08 17.44
N ASP A 659 17.79 42.26 16.85
CA ASP A 659 19.22 42.21 17.20
C ASP A 659 20.11 42.79 16.08
N GLU A 660 21.24 43.40 16.48
CA GLU A 660 22.29 43.90 15.58
C GLU A 660 23.31 42.80 15.22
N GLY A 661 22.98 41.55 15.52
CA GLY A 661 23.83 40.40 15.35
C GLY A 661 23.64 39.69 14.02
N GLY A 662 24.05 38.42 13.99
CA GLY A 662 23.84 37.53 12.85
C GLY A 662 22.45 36.90 12.82
N GLY A 663 21.58 37.26 13.77
CA GLY A 663 20.31 36.59 14.04
C GLY A 663 20.45 35.28 14.82
N TYR A 664 19.39 34.94 15.55
CA TYR A 664 19.22 33.65 16.21
C TYR A 664 18.03 32.92 15.60
N TYR A 665 18.28 31.89 14.79
CA TYR A 665 17.22 31.04 14.22
C TYR A 665 16.96 29.86 15.15
N PRO A 666 15.93 29.93 16.03
CA PRO A 666 15.61 28.80 16.90
C PRO A 666 15.17 27.60 16.07
N LYS A 667 15.88 26.47 16.25
CA LYS A 667 15.39 25.17 15.79
C LYS A 667 14.41 24.64 16.83
N LEU A 668 13.17 25.13 16.79
CA LEU A 668 12.08 24.50 17.52
C LEU A 668 11.23 23.71 16.52
N SER A 669 11.30 22.39 16.60
CA SER A 669 10.27 21.52 16.07
C SER A 669 8.97 21.83 16.82
N ARG A 670 7.92 22.30 16.14
CA ARG A 670 6.56 22.43 16.72
C ARG A 670 5.91 21.05 16.89
N ASP A 671 6.66 20.09 17.43
CA ASP A 671 6.17 18.77 17.79
C ASP A 671 5.84 18.81 19.29
N GLU A 672 4.55 18.76 19.63
CA GLU A 672 4.06 18.74 21.02
C GLU A 672 4.77 17.67 21.86
N THR A 673 5.14 16.56 21.23
CA THR A 673 5.84 15.44 21.87
C THR A 673 7.26 15.82 22.28
N GLU A 674 7.97 16.58 21.44
CA GLU A 674 9.32 17.06 21.72
C GLU A 674 9.31 18.19 22.76
N MET A 675 8.27 19.03 22.76
CA MET A 675 8.05 20.07 23.78
C MET A 675 7.73 19.47 25.15
N ARG A 676 6.82 18.49 25.24
CA ARG A 676 6.55 17.77 26.50
C ARG A 676 7.82 17.10 27.04
N ARG A 677 8.60 16.47 26.16
CA ARG A 677 9.87 15.84 26.54
C ARG A 677 10.92 16.83 27.05
N LYS A 678 10.91 18.09 26.56
CA LYS A 678 11.79 19.16 27.05
C LYS A 678 11.31 19.75 28.39
N LEU A 679 10.00 19.92 28.56
CA LEU A 679 9.39 20.31 29.84
C LEU A 679 9.67 19.30 30.97
N GLU A 680 9.77 18.01 30.63
CA GLU A 680 10.13 16.92 31.55
C GLU A 680 11.65 16.76 31.78
N SER A 681 12.49 17.49 31.04
CA SER A 681 13.96 17.35 31.09
C SER A 681 14.60 18.34 32.05
N GLU A 682 15.57 17.89 32.84
CA GLU A 682 16.34 18.74 33.78
C GLU A 682 17.35 19.69 33.10
N ASP A 683 17.45 19.70 31.77
CA ASP A 683 18.34 20.61 31.03
C ASP A 683 17.66 21.98 30.83
N PRO A 684 18.17 23.07 31.45
CA PRO A 684 17.56 24.40 31.36
C PRO A 684 17.68 25.05 29.97
N ARG A 685 18.45 24.45 29.03
CA ARG A 685 18.65 25.04 27.70
C ARG A 685 17.45 24.83 26.79
N GLY A 686 16.84 25.94 26.36
CA GLY A 686 15.69 25.96 25.45
C GLY A 686 14.33 26.16 26.11
N TRP A 687 14.30 26.35 27.44
CA TRP A 687 13.08 26.74 28.18
C TRP A 687 12.52 28.08 27.69
N GLY A 688 13.39 29.01 27.29
CA GLY A 688 12.97 30.32 26.82
C GLY A 688 12.06 30.30 25.60
N LEU A 689 12.37 29.44 24.63
CA LEU A 689 11.53 29.29 23.44
C LEU A 689 10.21 28.59 23.74
N VAL A 690 10.20 27.63 24.66
CA VAL A 690 8.97 26.97 25.14
C VAL A 690 8.08 27.98 25.87
N MET A 691 8.67 28.90 26.63
CA MET A 691 7.95 29.96 27.33
C MET A 691 7.38 31.00 26.36
N ILE A 692 8.12 31.38 25.33
CA ILE A 692 7.60 32.26 24.27
C ILE A 692 6.42 31.59 23.55
N ASP A 693 6.56 30.31 23.20
CA ASP A 693 5.53 29.54 22.49
C ASP A 693 4.25 29.32 23.33
N SER A 694 4.37 29.19 24.66
CA SER A 694 3.21 29.02 25.53
C SER A 694 2.50 30.33 25.90
N LEU A 695 3.19 31.46 25.84
CA LEU A 695 2.66 32.76 26.27
C LEU A 695 2.21 33.65 25.11
N ALA A 696 2.86 33.58 23.95
CA ALA A 696 2.44 34.32 22.77
C ALA A 696 1.40 33.51 21.97
N ASP A 697 0.37 34.18 21.44
CA ASP A 697 -0.64 33.50 20.60
C ASP A 697 -0.04 33.04 19.26
N TYR A 698 0.96 33.78 18.77
CA TYR A 698 1.80 33.37 17.66
C TYR A 698 3.15 34.07 17.76
N TRP A 699 4.21 33.43 17.28
CA TRP A 699 5.49 34.09 17.11
C TRP A 699 6.21 33.55 15.89
N THR A 700 7.08 34.38 15.32
CA THR A 700 7.92 34.06 14.18
C THR A 700 9.26 34.76 14.29
N THR A 701 10.21 34.33 13.46
CA THR A 701 11.49 35.02 13.30
C THR A 701 11.73 35.35 11.84
N GLY A 702 12.39 36.47 11.59
CA GLY A 702 12.60 36.95 10.23
C GLY A 702 13.79 37.89 10.15
N ARG A 703 14.04 38.40 8.95
CA ARG A 703 15.07 39.40 8.71
C ARG A 703 14.55 40.45 7.75
N ASP A 704 14.72 41.72 8.10
CA ASP A 704 14.40 42.86 7.25
C ASP A 704 15.61 43.82 7.17
N GLU A 705 15.39 45.02 6.63
CA GLU A 705 16.41 46.07 6.48
C GLU A 705 17.01 46.55 7.82
N ARG A 706 16.28 46.41 8.94
CA ARG A 706 16.73 46.81 10.28
C ARG A 706 17.53 45.72 10.99
N GLY A 707 17.42 44.47 10.55
CA GLY A 707 18.18 43.35 11.11
C GLY A 707 17.36 42.07 11.24
N PHE A 708 17.88 41.14 12.03
CA PHE A 708 17.12 39.96 12.42
C PHE A 708 16.13 40.32 13.52
N TYR A 709 14.93 39.77 13.46
CA TYR A 709 13.91 40.02 14.47
C TYR A 709 13.20 38.74 14.92
N THR A 710 12.79 38.75 16.18
CA THR A 710 11.75 37.87 16.72
C THR A 710 10.48 38.69 16.86
N GLU A 711 9.40 38.23 16.25
CA GLU A 711 8.10 38.91 16.27
C GLU A 711 7.11 38.07 17.08
N LEU A 712 6.51 38.70 18.09
CA LEU A 712 5.52 38.10 18.99
C LEU A 712 4.16 38.75 18.78
N TYR A 713 3.11 37.95 18.76
CA TYR A 713 1.73 38.37 18.60
C TYR A 713 0.94 38.00 19.84
N PHE A 714 0.20 38.98 20.38
CA PHE A 714 -0.69 38.80 21.52
C PHE A 714 -2.07 39.34 21.19
N MET A 715 -3.09 38.52 21.37
CA MET A 715 -4.49 38.88 21.27
C MET A 715 -5.01 39.35 22.62
N ARG A 716 -5.86 40.38 22.62
CA ARG A 716 -6.57 40.82 23.82
C ARG A 716 -7.49 39.70 24.32
N LYS A 717 -7.23 39.19 25.52
CA LYS A 717 -8.06 38.16 26.17
C LYS A 717 -8.89 38.78 27.30
N SER A 718 -10.14 38.33 27.45
CA SER A 718 -11.00 38.67 28.60
C SER A 718 -10.86 37.58 29.68
N PRO A 719 -10.99 37.89 30.98
CA PRO A 719 -10.89 36.91 32.07
C PRO A 719 -11.87 35.71 31.96
N SER A 720 -12.89 35.77 31.09
CA SER A 720 -13.78 34.64 30.78
C SER A 720 -13.16 33.57 29.86
N ASP A 721 -12.11 33.88 29.11
CA ASP A 721 -11.62 33.03 28.01
C ASP A 721 -10.61 31.95 28.46
N ARG A 722 -9.95 32.12 29.63
CA ARG A 722 -9.01 31.11 30.16
C ARG A 722 -9.68 29.80 30.62
N GLY A 723 -11.00 29.78 30.81
CA GLY A 723 -11.73 28.61 31.34
C GLY A 723 -12.05 27.50 30.34
N LYS A 724 -11.86 27.71 29.03
CA LYS A 724 -12.29 26.77 27.98
C LYS A 724 -11.16 25.97 27.32
N GLY A 725 -9.90 26.22 27.67
CA GLY A 725 -8.73 25.65 26.96
C GLY A 725 -7.93 24.57 27.71
N ALA A 726 -8.38 24.11 28.88
CA ALA A 726 -7.69 23.05 29.62
C ALA A 726 -8.66 21.92 29.98
N SER A 727 -8.95 21.06 28.99
CA SER A 727 -9.51 19.72 29.19
C SER A 727 -8.89 18.74 28.22
#